data_AF-A0A9P8NAB4-F1
#
_entry.id   AF-A0A9P8NAB4-F1
#
_cell.length_a   1.000
_cell.length_b   1.000
_cell.length_c   1.000
_cell.angle_alpha   90.00
_cell.angle_beta   90.00
_cell.angle_gamma   90.00
#
_symmetry.space_group_name_H-M   'P 1'
#
loop_
_entity.id
_entity.type
_entity.pdbx_description
1 polymer ?
#
loop_
_entity_poly.entity_id
_entity_poly.type
_entity_poly.pdbx_seq_one_letter_code
_entity_poly.pdbx_strand_id
1 'polypeptide(L)'
;MTAKEVQLPSKPANLPHLNYHTPRGVSPLESVRAAGLEYPNYTPFKLPNLTLHPFTDRGHYADPSKSRLLSAATEIIHLTPDIGTEIAGLQLTALTPAQKDDLALLVAERGVVFFRDQDMDVHEQIAFAAYFGELHIHQMAGIIPDLPWVHPIYKDRTAVNGRSHQIWHSDVSYELQPPGLTMLRMDTLPAAGPGGSLAGGDTVWASGYALYESLSPKLRAFLETLEAKHSGLEQAEKALKTNGCLRRDPIETIHPVVRTHPVTKWKTLYVNENFTKEIIGIEKRVSDALLDTLYRTIAEAYEYQVRWKWTPNAVAIWDNRVTFHTGIFDYFPHLRHGLRVAPQAEKPYLDGESKTRKEDLESPTTALSKKTVDCNILSYGAVADNTTDISTSLESAFNWCVRPNPSSRLVVPEGQYLISRGVVLSNATNWAFQLDGLITVAYGGNWTIDRALILEGLAGTDVLNTTINGEGDQKFLLDVLVIVNAVDFEFYSSNGLGAFQGQGYLYRNLNNTDRPRLVRLISPINASVHDLILVDSPKFHIVLDFAINVEAYHLTIRGANLGSYDGIDVIGTNYHIHDNEVTNRDECVSVKSPSHHALIENLVCNQAGSGISIGSLNVSAEISNILAQNISIIQGNNIAFIKTYPGGSGYVTNVTFSNFRSKASLYGLNINQYWQNTFEPDTGSVTLSNLVFRNFSGSVANGVQRPPLYLIVNDLTYATNVTVEDFTVWTESGSSIVNKISNVFGHGDDSYGPNNGLVSLGAAEQPHTYTSTNIITASPTGWVPPKSPTWAAPSTGYGTASPIPVYTPEPLWRPGGVDYDLHYWGSF
;
A
#
# COMPACT_ATOMS: atom_id res chain seq x y z
N MET A 1 -3.18 -19.75 -37.34
CA MET A 1 -3.94 -18.52 -37.04
C MET A 1 -3.29 -17.40 -37.83
N THR A 2 -4.04 -16.71 -38.70
CA THR A 2 -3.53 -15.53 -39.40
C THR A 2 -3.20 -14.46 -38.37
N ALA A 3 -1.95 -13.98 -38.35
CA ALA A 3 -1.51 -12.93 -37.44
C ALA A 3 -2.45 -11.71 -37.59
N LYS A 4 -2.96 -11.21 -36.46
CA LYS A 4 -3.83 -10.04 -36.42
C LYS A 4 -3.05 -8.87 -37.02
N GLU A 5 -3.59 -8.22 -38.05
CA GLU A 5 -2.91 -7.09 -38.68
C GLU A 5 -2.82 -5.93 -37.67
N VAL A 6 -1.59 -5.54 -37.31
CA VAL A 6 -1.34 -4.48 -36.33
C VAL A 6 -1.11 -3.17 -37.07
N GLN A 7 -1.98 -2.19 -36.81
CA GLN A 7 -1.86 -0.87 -37.39
C GLN A 7 -0.73 -0.07 -36.71
N LEU A 8 0.26 0.33 -37.48
CA LEU A 8 1.37 1.18 -37.02
C LEU A 8 1.11 2.66 -37.35
N PRO A 9 1.78 3.59 -36.65
CA PRO A 9 1.78 5.00 -37.03
C PRO A 9 2.35 5.24 -38.44
N SER A 10 2.12 6.43 -38.99
CA SER A 10 2.60 6.79 -40.34
C SER A 10 4.11 7.00 -40.37
N LYS A 11 4.81 6.28 -41.26
CA LYS A 11 6.27 6.38 -41.43
C LYS A 11 6.67 7.73 -42.04
N PRO A 12 7.85 8.29 -41.71
CA PRO A 12 8.44 9.40 -42.45
C PRO A 12 8.65 9.05 -43.93
N ALA A 13 8.43 10.01 -44.83
CA ALA A 13 8.48 9.79 -46.28
C ALA A 13 9.90 9.51 -46.82
N ASN A 14 10.95 9.86 -46.07
CA ASN A 14 12.35 9.81 -46.49
C ASN A 14 13.18 8.76 -45.73
N LEU A 15 12.53 7.70 -45.22
CA LEU A 15 13.27 6.62 -44.58
C LEU A 15 14.22 5.92 -45.56
N PRO A 16 15.43 5.55 -45.12
CA PRO A 16 16.34 4.75 -45.91
C PRO A 16 15.82 3.30 -46.06
N HIS A 17 16.27 2.58 -47.09
CA HIS A 17 15.91 1.17 -47.34
C HIS A 17 14.40 0.91 -47.53
N LEU A 18 13.74 1.65 -48.44
CA LEU A 18 12.28 1.55 -48.70
C LEU A 18 11.76 0.12 -48.99
N ASN A 19 12.61 -0.78 -49.48
CA ASN A 19 12.25 -2.17 -49.81
C ASN A 19 12.46 -3.16 -48.66
N TYR A 20 13.03 -2.73 -47.53
CA TYR A 20 13.22 -3.57 -46.36
C TYR A 20 11.96 -3.57 -45.50
N HIS A 21 11.57 -4.75 -45.03
CA HIS A 21 10.44 -4.95 -44.13
C HIS A 21 10.86 -5.87 -43.00
N THR A 22 10.69 -5.42 -41.75
CA THR A 22 10.94 -6.26 -40.58
C THR A 22 9.86 -7.34 -40.50
N PRO A 23 10.22 -8.65 -40.55
CA PRO A 23 9.22 -9.71 -40.42
C PRO A 23 8.59 -9.76 -39.02
N ARG A 24 7.31 -10.15 -38.94
CA ARG A 24 6.62 -10.42 -37.67
C ARG A 24 7.27 -11.62 -36.95
N GLY A 25 7.33 -11.58 -35.62
CA GLY A 25 7.88 -12.66 -34.79
C GLY A 25 9.38 -12.95 -34.94
N VAL A 26 10.15 -12.14 -35.70
CA VAL A 26 11.60 -12.29 -35.85
C VAL A 26 12.31 -11.13 -35.17
N SER A 27 13.42 -11.39 -34.48
CA SER A 27 14.21 -10.33 -33.87
C SER A 27 14.67 -9.31 -34.93
N PRO A 28 14.51 -7.99 -34.69
CA PRO A 28 15.07 -6.98 -35.58
C PRO A 28 16.58 -7.07 -35.73
N LEU A 29 17.30 -7.49 -34.68
CA LEU A 29 18.75 -7.70 -34.74
C LEU A 29 19.11 -8.77 -35.78
N GLU A 30 18.39 -9.89 -35.78
CA GLU A 30 18.64 -11.01 -36.68
C GLU A 30 18.20 -10.69 -38.11
N SER A 31 16.99 -10.14 -38.28
CA SER A 31 16.43 -9.87 -39.60
C SER A 31 17.17 -8.77 -40.37
N VAL A 32 17.63 -7.69 -39.69
CA VAL A 32 18.45 -6.65 -40.32
C VAL A 32 19.79 -7.23 -40.80
N ARG A 33 20.44 -8.03 -39.94
CA ARG A 33 21.72 -8.69 -40.29
C ARG A 33 21.55 -9.69 -41.43
N ALA A 34 20.48 -10.48 -41.43
CA ALA A 34 20.17 -11.43 -42.50
C ALA A 34 19.94 -10.74 -43.86
N ALA A 35 19.43 -9.50 -43.85
CA ALA A 35 19.29 -8.67 -45.04
C ALA A 35 20.61 -8.01 -45.51
N GLY A 36 21.74 -8.28 -44.84
CA GLY A 36 23.04 -7.69 -45.15
C GLY A 36 23.16 -6.21 -44.77
N LEU A 37 22.28 -5.72 -43.89
CA LEU A 37 22.28 -4.35 -43.40
C LEU A 37 23.01 -4.23 -42.06
N GLU A 38 23.55 -3.06 -41.77
CA GLU A 38 24.18 -2.75 -40.49
C GLU A 38 23.13 -2.59 -39.37
N TYR A 39 23.40 -3.16 -38.20
CA TYR A 39 22.55 -3.04 -37.01
C TYR A 39 23.33 -2.52 -35.79
N PRO A 40 22.79 -1.54 -35.04
CA PRO A 40 21.66 -0.67 -35.40
C PRO A 40 21.91 0.12 -36.69
N ASN A 41 20.87 0.55 -37.40
CA ASN A 41 21.05 1.33 -38.63
C ASN A 41 21.33 2.80 -38.30
N TYR A 42 22.55 3.26 -38.60
CA TYR A 42 22.99 4.66 -38.44
C TYR A 42 22.93 5.47 -39.73
N THR A 43 22.29 4.97 -40.79
CA THR A 43 22.15 5.68 -42.07
C THR A 43 21.53 7.07 -41.85
N PRO A 44 22.20 8.16 -42.26
CA PRO A 44 21.68 9.51 -42.09
C PRO A 44 20.41 9.75 -42.93
N PHE A 45 19.37 10.25 -42.27
CA PHE A 45 18.23 10.92 -42.91
C PHE A 45 17.82 12.10 -42.03
N LYS A 46 17.14 13.09 -42.59
CA LYS A 46 16.77 14.32 -41.87
C LYS A 46 15.28 14.36 -41.55
N LEU A 47 14.95 14.85 -40.37
CA LEU A 47 13.60 15.15 -39.90
C LEU A 47 13.56 16.60 -39.43
N PRO A 48 12.41 17.28 -39.54
CA PRO A 48 12.23 18.57 -38.89
C PRO A 48 12.32 18.42 -37.37
N ASN A 49 12.70 19.50 -36.69
CA ASN A 49 12.63 19.58 -35.23
C ASN A 49 11.17 19.38 -34.79
N LEU A 50 10.99 18.74 -33.63
CA LEU A 50 9.67 18.51 -33.06
C LEU A 50 9.04 19.85 -32.68
N THR A 51 7.72 19.94 -32.84
CA THR A 51 6.92 21.10 -32.49
C THR A 51 5.92 20.73 -31.41
N LEU A 52 5.47 21.72 -30.65
CA LEU A 52 4.44 21.51 -29.64
C LEU A 52 3.13 21.02 -30.30
N HIS A 53 2.50 20.03 -29.68
CA HIS A 53 1.20 19.49 -30.07
C HIS A 53 0.34 19.22 -28.82
N PRO A 54 -1.00 19.24 -28.95
CA PRO A 54 -1.88 18.86 -27.84
C PRO A 54 -1.57 17.44 -27.36
N PHE A 55 -1.47 17.27 -26.04
CA PHE A 55 -1.27 15.98 -25.40
C PHE A 55 -2.34 15.77 -24.33
N THR A 56 -2.92 14.57 -24.31
CA THR A 56 -3.87 14.15 -23.29
C THR A 56 -3.34 12.88 -22.65
N ASP A 57 -3.01 12.96 -21.36
CA ASP A 57 -2.50 11.81 -20.62
C ASP A 57 -3.59 10.75 -20.42
N ARG A 58 -3.29 9.50 -20.76
CA ARG A 58 -4.20 8.36 -20.62
C ARG A 58 -4.53 8.05 -19.16
N GLY A 59 -3.64 8.38 -18.22
CA GLY A 59 -3.88 8.17 -16.79
C GLY A 59 -5.09 8.93 -16.24
N HIS A 60 -5.57 9.98 -16.92
CA HIS A 60 -6.81 10.67 -16.56
C HIS A 60 -8.09 9.83 -16.74
N TYR A 61 -8.03 8.74 -17.51
CA TYR A 61 -9.17 7.84 -17.78
C TYR A 61 -9.11 6.54 -16.94
N ALA A 62 -8.12 6.43 -16.06
CA ALA A 62 -7.97 5.31 -15.16
C ALA A 62 -9.10 5.27 -14.12
N ASP A 63 -9.41 4.06 -13.65
CA ASP A 63 -10.11 3.88 -12.39
C ASP A 63 -9.14 4.31 -11.27
N PRO A 64 -9.53 5.17 -10.31
CA PRO A 64 -8.64 5.60 -9.23
C PRO A 64 -8.03 4.42 -8.44
N SER A 65 -8.77 3.33 -8.26
CA SER A 65 -8.30 2.10 -7.60
C SER A 65 -7.47 1.20 -8.52
N LYS A 66 -7.44 1.47 -9.83
CA LYS A 66 -6.80 0.66 -10.89
C LYS A 66 -7.35 -0.78 -10.93
N SER A 67 -8.55 -0.99 -10.38
CA SER A 67 -9.16 -2.31 -10.16
C SER A 67 -9.27 -3.14 -11.43
N ARG A 68 -9.49 -2.52 -12.61
CA ARG A 68 -9.71 -3.24 -13.87
C ARG A 68 -8.42 -3.92 -14.35
N LEU A 69 -7.26 -3.31 -14.07
CA LEU A 69 -5.95 -3.91 -14.30
C LEU A 69 -5.59 -4.90 -13.18
N LEU A 70 -5.69 -4.45 -11.93
CA LEU A 70 -5.16 -5.18 -10.78
C LEU A 70 -5.93 -6.49 -10.51
N SER A 71 -7.25 -6.50 -10.67
CA SER A 71 -8.06 -7.72 -10.50
C SER A 71 -7.83 -8.78 -11.58
N ALA A 72 -7.26 -8.41 -12.73
CA ALA A 72 -6.95 -9.33 -13.81
C ALA A 72 -5.55 -9.97 -13.64
N ALA A 73 -4.68 -9.39 -12.80
CA ALA A 73 -3.36 -9.92 -12.53
C ALA A 73 -3.45 -11.17 -11.65
N THR A 74 -2.54 -12.11 -11.84
CA THR A 74 -2.42 -13.26 -10.92
C THR A 74 -1.67 -12.89 -9.66
N GLU A 75 -0.76 -11.92 -9.76
CA GLU A 75 0.05 -11.42 -8.64
C GLU A 75 0.48 -9.97 -8.90
N ILE A 76 0.59 -9.19 -7.83
CA ILE A 76 1.07 -7.81 -7.84
C ILE A 76 2.15 -7.72 -6.77
N ILE A 77 3.37 -7.38 -7.18
CA ILE A 77 4.54 -7.37 -6.29
C ILE A 77 5.12 -5.95 -6.28
N HIS A 78 4.98 -5.24 -5.17
CA HIS A 78 5.69 -3.98 -4.98
C HIS A 78 7.16 -4.28 -4.63
N LEU A 79 8.07 -3.92 -5.54
CA LEU A 79 9.49 -4.29 -5.41
C LEU A 79 10.21 -3.46 -4.34
N THR A 80 9.79 -2.21 -4.14
CA THR A 80 10.24 -1.34 -3.05
C THR A 80 9.08 -0.45 -2.57
N PRO A 81 9.16 0.19 -1.39
CA PRO A 81 8.08 1.02 -0.87
C PRO A 81 7.66 2.15 -1.82
N ASP A 82 8.63 2.85 -2.41
CA ASP A 82 8.38 4.12 -3.12
C ASP A 82 8.40 4.03 -4.66
N ILE A 83 8.91 2.93 -5.22
CA ILE A 83 9.04 2.76 -6.67
C ILE A 83 8.99 1.28 -7.08
N GLY A 84 8.51 1.02 -8.29
CA GLY A 84 8.58 -0.30 -8.88
C GLY A 84 7.41 -1.18 -8.47
N THR A 85 6.79 -1.81 -9.45
CA THR A 85 5.77 -2.84 -9.25
C THR A 85 5.89 -3.87 -10.37
N GLU A 86 5.96 -5.15 -10.03
CA GLU A 86 5.86 -6.24 -10.98
C GLU A 86 4.42 -6.75 -11.02
N ILE A 87 3.90 -6.96 -12.23
CA ILE A 87 2.58 -7.54 -12.46
C ILE A 87 2.77 -8.89 -13.16
N ALA A 88 2.28 -9.95 -12.52
CA ALA A 88 2.29 -11.30 -13.08
C ALA A 88 0.94 -11.68 -13.70
N GLY A 89 0.98 -12.63 -14.64
CA GLY A 89 -0.22 -13.24 -15.21
C GLY A 89 -0.90 -12.46 -16.34
N LEU A 90 -0.36 -11.30 -16.74
CA LEU A 90 -0.90 -10.48 -17.82
C LEU A 90 0.01 -10.46 -19.04
N GLN A 91 -0.61 -10.50 -20.23
CA GLN A 91 0.04 -10.22 -21.51
C GLN A 91 -0.35 -8.81 -21.96
N LEU A 92 0.64 -7.94 -22.18
CA LEU A 92 0.43 -6.53 -22.56
C LEU A 92 -0.39 -6.40 -23.86
N THR A 93 -0.20 -7.34 -24.79
CA THR A 93 -0.95 -7.43 -26.07
C THR A 93 -2.43 -7.75 -25.88
N ALA A 94 -2.82 -8.33 -24.73
CA ALA A 94 -4.20 -8.70 -24.41
C ALA A 94 -4.94 -7.64 -23.58
N LEU A 95 -4.24 -6.60 -23.09
CA LEU A 95 -4.88 -5.56 -22.28
C LEU A 95 -5.94 -4.79 -23.07
N THR A 96 -7.09 -4.61 -22.44
CA THR A 96 -8.15 -3.71 -22.92
C THR A 96 -7.71 -2.24 -22.83
N PRO A 97 -8.34 -1.32 -23.57
CA PRO A 97 -8.07 0.12 -23.43
C PRO A 97 -8.19 0.62 -21.98
N ALA A 98 -9.23 0.21 -21.27
CA ALA A 98 -9.45 0.59 -19.87
C ALA A 98 -8.33 0.11 -18.94
N GLN A 99 -7.82 -1.12 -19.15
CA GLN A 99 -6.67 -1.64 -18.40
C GLN A 99 -5.36 -0.92 -18.73
N LYS A 100 -5.20 -0.45 -19.97
CA LYS A 100 -4.05 0.38 -20.34
C LYS A 100 -4.12 1.76 -19.68
N ASP A 101 -5.30 2.34 -19.55
CA ASP A 101 -5.49 3.61 -18.83
C ASP A 101 -5.15 3.42 -17.33
N ASP A 102 -5.61 2.32 -16.70
CA ASP A 102 -5.22 1.96 -15.33
C ASP A 102 -3.71 1.73 -15.19
N LEU A 103 -3.08 1.08 -16.17
CA LEU A 103 -1.63 0.90 -16.21
C LEU A 103 -0.92 2.26 -16.30
N ALA A 104 -1.46 3.22 -17.05
CA ALA A 104 -0.86 4.54 -17.15
C ALA A 104 -0.85 5.26 -15.79
N LEU A 105 -1.97 5.21 -15.05
CA LEU A 105 -2.02 5.77 -13.69
C LEU A 105 -1.07 5.02 -12.74
N LEU A 106 -1.03 3.68 -12.80
CA LEU A 106 -0.13 2.89 -11.96
C LEU A 106 1.35 3.24 -12.21
N VAL A 107 1.76 3.37 -13.47
CA VAL A 107 3.14 3.77 -13.81
C VAL A 107 3.42 5.21 -13.34
N ALA A 108 2.45 6.12 -13.46
CA ALA A 108 2.57 7.49 -12.97
C ALA A 108 2.73 7.59 -11.44
N GLU A 109 2.10 6.70 -10.68
CA GLU A 109 2.20 6.62 -9.22
C GLU A 109 3.47 5.87 -8.76
N ARG A 110 3.80 4.77 -9.42
CA ARG A 110 4.88 3.84 -9.04
C ARG A 110 6.20 4.08 -9.75
N GLY A 111 6.26 5.01 -10.69
CA GLY A 111 7.41 5.34 -11.51
C GLY A 111 7.73 4.32 -12.61
N VAL A 112 7.74 3.02 -12.28
CA VAL A 112 8.04 1.93 -13.22
C VAL A 112 7.24 0.66 -12.88
N VAL A 113 6.71 0.00 -13.91
CA VAL A 113 6.01 -1.29 -13.82
C VAL A 113 6.68 -2.33 -14.72
N PHE A 114 6.80 -3.56 -14.21
CA PHE A 114 7.53 -4.65 -14.84
C PHE A 114 6.62 -5.83 -15.18
N PHE A 115 6.94 -6.49 -16.30
CA PHE A 115 6.24 -7.68 -16.78
C PHE A 115 7.25 -8.73 -17.24
N ARG A 116 7.05 -9.97 -16.83
CA ARG A 116 7.83 -11.14 -17.27
C ARG A 116 7.16 -11.82 -18.47
N ASP A 117 7.93 -12.60 -19.21
CA ASP A 117 7.44 -13.60 -20.17
C ASP A 117 6.39 -13.07 -21.17
N GLN A 118 6.66 -11.91 -21.77
CA GLN A 118 5.74 -11.29 -22.73
C GLN A 118 5.90 -11.92 -24.12
N ASP A 119 4.81 -12.45 -24.66
CA ASP A 119 4.71 -12.87 -26.06
C ASP A 119 4.26 -11.67 -26.91
N MET A 120 5.25 -10.93 -27.38
CA MET A 120 5.06 -9.69 -28.11
C MET A 120 6.17 -9.54 -29.14
N ASP A 121 5.85 -9.13 -30.37
CA ASP A 121 6.87 -8.69 -31.33
C ASP A 121 7.01 -7.16 -31.42
N VAL A 122 8.01 -6.67 -32.17
CA VAL A 122 8.31 -5.25 -32.23
C VAL A 122 7.15 -4.41 -32.78
N HIS A 123 6.29 -4.97 -33.64
CA HIS A 123 5.17 -4.25 -34.22
C HIS A 123 4.07 -4.04 -33.16
N GLU A 124 3.83 -5.06 -32.34
CA GLU A 124 2.92 -4.97 -31.20
C GLU A 124 3.45 -4.04 -30.12
N GLN A 125 4.75 -4.04 -29.86
CA GLN A 125 5.37 -3.08 -28.95
C GLN A 125 5.13 -1.63 -29.40
N ILE A 126 5.31 -1.35 -30.70
CA ILE A 126 5.05 -0.02 -31.27
C ILE A 126 3.58 0.36 -31.12
N ALA A 127 2.66 -0.52 -31.50
CA ALA A 127 1.23 -0.25 -31.41
C ALA A 127 0.75 -0.10 -29.96
N PHE A 128 1.33 -0.86 -29.03
CA PHE A 128 1.06 -0.73 -27.60
C PHE A 128 1.53 0.63 -27.08
N ALA A 129 2.78 1.02 -27.35
CA ALA A 129 3.33 2.30 -26.91
C ALA A 129 2.61 3.51 -27.55
N ALA A 130 2.16 3.39 -28.80
CA ALA A 130 1.42 4.43 -29.51
C ALA A 130 0.06 4.76 -28.87
N TYR A 131 -0.46 3.88 -28.00
CA TYR A 131 -1.67 4.15 -27.23
C TYR A 131 -1.50 5.31 -26.23
N PHE A 132 -0.28 5.52 -25.73
CA PHE A 132 0.00 6.51 -24.68
C PHE A 132 0.42 7.88 -25.21
N GLY A 133 0.67 8.01 -26.52
CA GLY A 133 1.05 9.28 -27.14
C GLY A 133 1.74 9.10 -28.49
N GLU A 134 2.06 10.23 -29.13
CA GLU A 134 2.81 10.24 -30.38
C GLU A 134 4.24 9.74 -30.16
N LEU A 135 4.66 8.74 -30.93
CA LEU A 135 5.95 8.09 -30.74
C LEU A 135 7.12 8.99 -31.18
N HIS A 136 8.09 9.15 -30.28
CA HIS A 136 9.35 9.83 -30.54
C HIS A 136 10.23 9.02 -31.51
N ILE A 137 10.89 9.71 -32.43
CA ILE A 137 11.96 9.14 -33.27
C ILE A 137 13.27 9.72 -32.77
N HIS A 138 14.19 8.87 -32.30
CA HIS A 138 15.42 9.33 -31.68
C HIS A 138 16.30 10.12 -32.68
N GLN A 139 16.79 11.27 -32.22
CA GLN A 139 17.53 12.27 -32.99
C GLN A 139 18.89 11.73 -33.45
N MET A 140 19.61 11.00 -32.59
CA MET A 140 21.01 10.60 -32.85
C MET A 140 21.33 9.10 -32.76
N ALA A 141 20.42 8.26 -32.27
CA ALA A 141 20.67 6.82 -32.07
C ALA A 141 20.52 6.00 -33.35
N GLY A 142 20.89 4.72 -33.35
CA GLY A 142 20.51 3.84 -34.46
C GLY A 142 18.99 3.64 -34.52
N ILE A 143 18.47 3.22 -35.68
CA ILE A 143 17.06 2.80 -35.84
C ILE A 143 17.00 1.38 -36.42
N ILE A 144 15.80 0.81 -36.46
CA ILE A 144 15.48 -0.29 -37.36
C ILE A 144 15.02 0.35 -38.70
N PRO A 145 15.53 -0.09 -39.86
CA PRO A 145 15.36 0.63 -41.14
C PRO A 145 13.92 1.06 -41.46
N ASP A 146 12.94 0.19 -41.25
CA ASP A 146 11.53 0.45 -41.54
C ASP A 146 10.65 0.72 -40.30
N LEU A 147 11.25 0.74 -39.11
CA LEU A 147 10.58 0.98 -37.82
C LEU A 147 11.32 2.10 -37.05
N PRO A 148 11.21 3.37 -37.50
CA PRO A 148 12.02 4.48 -36.99
C PRO A 148 11.72 4.90 -35.55
N TRP A 149 10.55 4.51 -35.01
CA TRP A 149 10.15 4.80 -33.62
C TRP A 149 10.86 3.93 -32.60
N VAL A 150 11.54 2.88 -33.06
CA VAL A 150 12.27 1.98 -32.18
C VAL A 150 13.69 2.46 -32.04
N HIS A 151 14.10 2.71 -30.80
CA HIS A 151 15.48 2.95 -30.42
C HIS A 151 16.11 1.61 -29.98
N PRO A 152 17.04 1.03 -30.76
CA PRO A 152 17.77 -0.17 -30.37
C PRO A 152 18.76 0.13 -29.24
N ILE A 153 18.56 -0.50 -28.09
CA ILE A 153 19.52 -0.50 -26.99
C ILE A 153 20.46 -1.68 -27.22
N TYR A 154 21.60 -1.43 -27.87
CA TYR A 154 22.50 -2.45 -28.37
C TYR A 154 23.94 -2.20 -27.93
N LYS A 155 24.60 -3.22 -27.36
CA LYS A 155 26.06 -3.28 -27.19
C LYS A 155 26.56 -4.70 -27.38
N ASP A 156 27.68 -4.83 -28.08
CA ASP A 156 28.45 -6.06 -28.19
C ASP A 156 29.94 -5.79 -27.96
N ARG A 157 30.80 -6.77 -28.27
CA ARG A 157 32.26 -6.66 -28.13
C ARG A 157 32.90 -5.54 -28.96
N THR A 158 32.21 -5.02 -29.98
CA THR A 158 32.72 -3.96 -30.86
C THR A 158 32.38 -2.55 -30.35
N ALA A 159 31.57 -2.46 -29.30
CA ALA A 159 31.12 -1.18 -28.77
C ALA A 159 32.27 -0.29 -28.27
N VAL A 160 32.38 0.92 -28.84
CA VAL A 160 33.24 2.00 -28.34
C VAL A 160 32.68 2.45 -26.98
N ASN A 161 33.44 2.26 -25.90
CA ASN A 161 33.01 2.41 -24.50
C ASN A 161 32.06 1.32 -23.98
N GLY A 162 32.39 0.06 -24.28
CA GLY A 162 31.71 -1.13 -23.77
C GLY A 162 31.39 -1.10 -22.27
N ARG A 163 32.35 -0.64 -21.44
CA ARG A 163 32.13 -0.25 -20.04
C ARG A 163 31.99 1.27 -19.97
N SER A 164 30.75 1.76 -19.89
CA SER A 164 30.46 3.19 -19.75
C SER A 164 30.27 3.56 -18.28
N HIS A 165 30.53 4.84 -17.95
CA HIS A 165 30.09 5.41 -16.68
C HIS A 165 28.56 5.29 -16.55
N GLN A 166 28.10 5.04 -15.32
CA GLN A 166 26.68 5.01 -15.00
C GLN A 166 26.19 6.45 -14.93
N ILE A 167 25.39 6.87 -15.92
CA ILE A 167 24.87 8.23 -15.99
C ILE A 167 23.38 8.15 -15.75
N TRP A 168 22.93 8.75 -14.64
CA TRP A 168 21.52 8.81 -14.28
C TRP A 168 20.79 9.85 -15.13
N HIS A 169 19.69 9.45 -15.76
CA HIS A 169 18.95 10.33 -16.66
C HIS A 169 17.46 10.05 -16.74
N SER A 170 16.74 11.10 -17.17
CA SER A 170 15.44 10.99 -17.84
C SER A 170 15.69 11.12 -19.35
N ASP A 171 15.07 10.25 -20.15
CA ASP A 171 15.36 10.16 -21.58
C ASP A 171 15.08 11.46 -22.32
N VAL A 172 16.08 11.95 -23.08
CA VAL A 172 15.99 13.12 -23.98
C VAL A 172 15.22 14.31 -23.39
N SER A 173 15.41 14.59 -22.10
CA SER A 173 14.75 15.69 -21.38
C SER A 173 14.99 17.09 -21.96
N TYR A 174 15.90 17.24 -22.93
CA TYR A 174 16.10 18.47 -23.71
C TYR A 174 15.02 18.71 -24.77
N GLU A 175 14.10 17.78 -25.01
CA GLU A 175 12.99 17.99 -25.95
C GLU A 175 11.98 19.02 -25.44
N LEU A 176 11.25 19.65 -26.37
CA LEU A 176 10.15 20.58 -26.03
C LEU A 176 9.02 19.86 -25.28
N GLN A 177 8.71 18.64 -25.73
CA GLN A 177 7.80 17.68 -25.11
C GLN A 177 8.58 16.37 -24.90
N PRO A 178 9.26 16.21 -23.75
CA PRO A 178 10.02 15.02 -23.43
C PRO A 178 9.15 13.75 -23.43
N PRO A 179 9.75 12.56 -23.56
CA PRO A 179 9.05 11.30 -23.40
C PRO A 179 8.33 11.13 -22.06
N GLY A 180 7.18 10.47 -22.11
CA GLY A 180 6.45 9.98 -20.94
C GLY A 180 6.67 8.47 -20.72
N LEU A 181 5.57 7.71 -20.77
CA LEU A 181 5.50 6.26 -20.54
C LEU A 181 6.32 5.46 -21.56
N THR A 182 7.58 5.27 -21.26
CA THR A 182 8.56 4.62 -22.14
C THR A 182 8.64 3.15 -21.85
N MET A 183 8.72 2.35 -22.91
CA MET A 183 8.74 0.90 -22.85
C MET A 183 10.06 0.35 -23.36
N LEU A 184 10.69 -0.54 -22.59
CA LEU A 184 11.87 -1.32 -23.01
C LEU A 184 11.55 -2.82 -22.89
N ARG A 185 11.77 -3.54 -23.99
CA ARG A 185 11.74 -5.01 -24.03
C ARG A 185 13.14 -5.54 -24.28
N MET A 186 13.52 -6.60 -23.54
CA MET A 186 14.81 -7.26 -23.75
C MET A 186 14.70 -8.46 -24.67
N ASP A 187 15.39 -8.39 -25.82
CA ASP A 187 15.42 -9.44 -26.85
C ASP A 187 16.58 -10.41 -26.62
N THR A 188 17.78 -9.89 -26.30
CA THR A 188 18.97 -10.70 -26.07
C THR A 188 19.62 -10.30 -24.74
N LEU A 189 19.73 -11.27 -23.85
CA LEU A 189 20.44 -11.12 -22.59
C LEU A 189 21.90 -11.55 -22.70
N PRO A 190 22.79 -10.92 -21.93
CA PRO A 190 24.20 -11.27 -21.94
C PRO A 190 24.47 -12.62 -21.25
N ALA A 191 25.18 -13.50 -21.94
CA ALA A 191 25.77 -14.72 -21.38
C ALA A 191 27.08 -14.42 -20.62
N ALA A 192 27.04 -13.47 -19.67
CA ALA A 192 28.22 -12.98 -18.94
C ALA A 192 28.42 -13.63 -17.56
N GLY A 193 27.50 -14.48 -17.13
CA GLY A 193 27.58 -15.16 -15.84
C GLY A 193 28.54 -16.36 -15.83
N PRO A 194 28.86 -16.89 -14.64
CA PRO A 194 29.65 -18.12 -14.52
C PRO A 194 29.06 -19.25 -15.37
N GLY A 195 29.92 -19.96 -16.09
CA GLY A 195 29.49 -21.03 -16.99
C GLY A 195 28.70 -20.57 -18.22
N GLY A 196 28.70 -19.28 -18.55
CA GLY A 196 27.92 -18.72 -19.66
C GLY A 196 26.43 -18.50 -19.33
N SER A 197 26.07 -18.50 -18.05
CA SER A 197 24.71 -18.18 -17.61
C SER A 197 24.31 -16.75 -17.98
N LEU A 198 23.00 -16.52 -18.17
CA LEU A 198 22.46 -15.20 -18.46
C LEU A 198 22.53 -14.32 -17.20
N ALA A 199 23.43 -13.34 -17.20
CA ALA A 199 23.66 -12.45 -16.06
C ALA A 199 24.27 -11.11 -16.49
N GLY A 200 24.00 -10.06 -15.70
CA GLY A 200 24.44 -8.70 -15.95
C GLY A 200 23.51 -7.94 -16.92
N GLY A 201 23.74 -6.65 -17.08
CA GLY A 201 22.92 -5.81 -17.95
C GLY A 201 21.61 -5.35 -17.31
N ASP A 202 21.53 -5.34 -15.98
CA ASP A 202 20.39 -4.84 -15.23
C ASP A 202 20.16 -3.35 -15.47
N THR A 203 18.96 -2.87 -15.13
CA THR A 203 18.65 -1.44 -15.13
C THR A 203 18.21 -1.03 -13.73
N VAL A 204 18.59 0.17 -13.31
CA VAL A 204 18.17 0.75 -12.02
C VAL A 204 17.35 2.01 -12.29
N TRP A 205 16.27 2.19 -11.55
CA TRP A 205 15.44 3.39 -11.54
C TRP A 205 15.45 4.01 -10.15
N ALA A 206 15.30 5.34 -10.10
CA ALA A 206 15.13 6.13 -8.88
C ALA A 206 13.84 6.97 -8.96
N SER A 207 13.12 7.07 -7.84
CA SER A 207 11.88 7.83 -7.71
C SER A 207 12.13 9.33 -7.58
N GLY A 208 11.73 10.12 -8.57
CA GLY A 208 11.83 11.58 -8.50
C GLY A 208 10.92 12.19 -7.42
N TYR A 209 9.80 11.53 -7.08
CA TYR A 209 8.92 11.94 -5.99
C TYR A 209 9.59 11.78 -4.63
N ALA A 210 10.06 10.57 -4.31
CA ALA A 210 10.67 10.29 -3.01
C ALA A 210 11.99 11.04 -2.81
N LEU A 211 12.78 11.18 -3.88
CA LEU A 211 13.96 12.06 -3.91
C LEU A 211 13.60 13.50 -3.55
N TYR A 212 12.59 14.08 -4.21
CA TYR A 212 12.12 15.42 -3.90
C TYR A 212 11.66 15.54 -2.44
N GLU A 213 10.89 14.57 -1.95
CA GLU A 213 10.36 14.52 -0.59
C GLU A 213 11.43 14.38 0.49
N SER A 214 12.55 13.73 0.18
CA SER A 214 13.69 13.59 1.09
C SER A 214 14.43 14.92 1.35
N LEU A 215 14.27 15.90 0.47
CA LEU A 215 14.90 17.21 0.62
C LEU A 215 14.20 18.03 1.71
N SER A 216 14.98 18.81 2.45
CA SER A 216 14.40 19.70 3.48
C SER A 216 13.38 20.67 2.87
N PRO A 217 12.29 21.03 3.60
CA PRO A 217 11.26 21.94 3.09
C PRO A 217 11.80 23.27 2.55
N LYS A 218 12.86 23.82 3.15
CA LYS A 218 13.50 25.07 2.69
C LYS A 218 14.21 24.90 1.34
N LEU A 219 14.91 23.78 1.15
CA LEU A 219 15.55 23.49 -0.12
C LEU A 219 14.51 23.24 -1.21
N ARG A 220 13.46 22.47 -0.91
CA ARG A 220 12.31 22.26 -1.80
C ARG A 220 11.70 23.59 -2.28
N ALA A 221 11.34 24.47 -1.35
CA ALA A 221 10.79 25.78 -1.66
C ALA A 221 11.73 26.64 -2.52
N PHE A 222 13.06 26.55 -2.31
CA PHE A 222 14.03 27.23 -3.16
C PHE A 222 14.07 26.61 -4.58
N LEU A 223 14.15 25.29 -4.69
CA LEU A 223 14.19 24.58 -5.98
C LEU A 223 12.92 24.80 -6.83
N GLU A 224 11.75 24.94 -6.19
CA GLU A 224 10.49 25.27 -6.86
C GLU A 224 10.53 26.64 -7.59
N THR A 225 11.48 27.51 -7.24
CA THR A 225 11.65 28.82 -7.93
C THR A 225 12.58 28.75 -9.15
N LEU A 226 13.22 27.61 -9.41
CA LEU A 226 14.32 27.50 -10.36
C LEU A 226 13.89 26.79 -11.65
N GLU A 227 14.47 27.24 -12.75
CA GLU A 227 14.44 26.57 -14.04
C GLU A 227 15.86 26.18 -14.46
N ALA A 228 15.99 25.13 -15.26
CA ALA A 228 17.26 24.66 -15.76
C ALA A 228 17.24 24.45 -17.27
N LYS A 229 18.41 24.67 -17.89
CA LYS A 229 18.69 24.41 -19.29
C LYS A 229 19.03 22.93 -19.49
N HIS A 230 18.25 22.28 -20.34
CA HIS A 230 18.48 20.92 -20.81
C HIS A 230 19.03 20.98 -22.24
N SER A 231 20.19 20.36 -22.49
CA SER A 231 20.91 20.45 -23.77
C SER A 231 21.07 19.08 -24.44
N GLY A 232 20.76 19.05 -25.74
CA GLY A 232 21.07 17.92 -26.62
C GLY A 232 22.41 18.07 -27.38
N LEU A 233 23.12 19.19 -27.23
CA LEU A 233 24.33 19.50 -28.01
C LEU A 233 25.46 18.52 -27.71
N GLU A 234 25.71 18.20 -26.44
CA GLU A 234 26.78 17.30 -26.02
C GLU A 234 26.56 15.87 -26.53
N GLN A 235 25.28 15.44 -26.58
CA GLN A 235 24.93 14.16 -27.18
C GLN A 235 25.19 14.17 -28.69
N ALA A 236 24.88 15.27 -29.38
CA ALA A 236 25.13 15.44 -30.82
C ALA A 236 26.62 15.43 -31.15
N GLU A 237 27.42 16.18 -30.38
CA GLU A 237 28.87 16.19 -30.53
C GLU A 237 29.47 14.79 -30.33
N LYS A 238 28.99 14.06 -29.32
CA LYS A 238 29.43 12.69 -29.06
C LYS A 238 29.08 11.77 -30.23
N ALA A 239 27.84 11.84 -30.73
CA ALA A 239 27.40 11.05 -31.87
C ALA A 239 28.27 11.31 -33.11
N LEU A 240 28.54 12.57 -33.44
CA LEU A 240 29.42 12.94 -34.55
C LEU A 240 30.85 12.39 -34.40
N LYS A 241 31.41 12.44 -33.18
CA LYS A 241 32.75 11.91 -32.89
C LYS A 241 32.83 10.38 -32.98
N THR A 242 31.71 9.67 -32.88
CA THR A 242 31.65 8.19 -32.92
C THR A 242 30.96 7.64 -34.17
N ASN A 243 30.96 8.38 -35.29
CA ASN A 243 30.29 8.00 -36.54
C ASN A 243 28.79 7.66 -36.40
N GLY A 244 28.11 8.28 -35.43
CA GLY A 244 26.66 8.24 -35.30
C GLY A 244 25.97 9.12 -36.34
N CYS A 245 24.66 9.32 -36.17
CA CYS A 245 23.85 10.14 -37.08
C CYS A 245 23.21 11.33 -36.36
N LEU A 246 22.78 12.32 -37.15
CA LEU A 246 22.06 13.51 -36.68
C LEU A 246 20.83 13.73 -37.54
N ARG A 247 19.69 13.22 -37.08
CA ARG A 247 18.40 13.32 -37.79
C ARG A 247 17.72 14.65 -37.61
N ARG A 248 17.90 15.27 -36.45
CA ARG A 248 17.44 16.61 -36.12
C ARG A 248 18.63 17.45 -35.68
N ASP A 249 18.51 18.75 -35.81
CA ASP A 249 19.52 19.65 -35.27
C ASP A 249 19.37 19.69 -33.74
N PRO A 250 20.48 19.69 -32.97
CA PRO A 250 20.40 19.67 -31.52
C PRO A 250 19.76 20.95 -31.00
N ILE A 251 18.97 20.83 -29.93
CA ILE A 251 18.28 21.93 -29.29
C ILE A 251 18.65 22.04 -27.81
N GLU A 252 18.40 23.21 -27.25
CA GLU A 252 18.37 23.45 -25.81
C GLU A 252 16.96 23.90 -25.42
N THR A 253 16.49 23.46 -24.26
CA THR A 253 15.19 23.85 -23.70
C THR A 253 15.35 24.25 -22.24
N ILE A 254 14.40 25.04 -21.75
CA ILE A 254 14.33 25.45 -20.34
C ILE A 254 13.11 24.76 -19.74
N HIS A 255 13.36 23.99 -18.68
CA HIS A 255 12.35 23.25 -17.92
C HIS A 255 12.49 23.56 -16.43
N PRO A 256 11.43 23.46 -15.63
CA PRO A 256 11.54 23.71 -14.20
C PRO A 256 12.36 22.62 -13.50
N VAL A 257 13.12 23.01 -12.48
CA VAL A 257 13.94 22.06 -11.68
C VAL A 257 13.06 21.11 -10.87
N VAL A 258 11.89 21.58 -10.45
CA VAL A 258 10.81 20.79 -9.86
C VAL A 258 9.61 20.90 -10.79
N ARG A 259 9.01 19.78 -11.18
CA ARG A 259 7.83 19.78 -12.04
C ARG A 259 6.63 19.11 -11.38
N THR A 260 5.44 19.38 -11.91
CA THR A 260 4.19 18.70 -11.55
C THR A 260 3.88 17.60 -12.56
N HIS A 261 3.52 16.41 -12.08
CA HIS A 261 3.00 15.35 -12.94
C HIS A 261 1.50 15.60 -13.24
N PRO A 262 1.04 15.57 -14.50
CA PRO A 262 -0.29 16.07 -14.86
C PRO A 262 -1.47 15.25 -14.32
N VAL A 263 -1.29 13.95 -14.10
CA VAL A 263 -2.35 13.06 -13.60
C VAL A 263 -2.40 13.06 -12.07
N THR A 264 -1.31 12.65 -11.43
CA THR A 264 -1.17 12.57 -9.97
C THR A 264 -1.15 13.93 -9.27
N LYS A 265 -0.82 15.02 -9.98
CA LYS A 265 -0.61 16.36 -9.40
C LYS A 265 0.52 16.43 -8.38
N TRP A 266 1.41 15.43 -8.38
CA TRP A 266 2.55 15.39 -7.47
C TRP A 266 3.77 16.14 -8.02
N LYS A 267 4.53 16.74 -7.12
CA LYS A 267 5.82 17.40 -7.37
C LYS A 267 6.95 16.38 -7.43
N THR A 268 7.82 16.51 -8.42
CA THR A 268 8.99 15.66 -8.62
C THR A 268 10.21 16.48 -9.05
N LEU A 269 11.40 16.03 -8.65
CA LEU A 269 12.65 16.60 -9.14
C LEU A 269 12.82 16.29 -10.64
N TYR A 270 13.34 17.24 -11.43
CA TYR A 270 13.50 17.10 -12.89
C TYR A 270 14.81 17.66 -13.42
N VAL A 271 15.92 17.16 -12.86
CA VAL A 271 17.27 17.46 -13.35
C VAL A 271 18.05 16.17 -13.52
N ASN A 272 18.96 16.12 -14.48
CA ASN A 272 19.81 14.94 -14.66
C ASN A 272 21.18 15.28 -15.25
N GLU A 273 22.17 14.44 -14.93
CA GLU A 273 23.57 14.64 -15.28
C GLU A 273 23.78 14.68 -16.81
N ASN A 274 23.05 13.83 -17.52
CA ASN A 274 23.24 13.68 -18.96
C ASN A 274 22.85 14.94 -19.74
N PHE A 275 21.75 15.61 -19.35
CA PHE A 275 21.14 16.66 -20.17
C PHE A 275 21.01 18.02 -19.48
N THR A 276 20.88 18.11 -18.16
CA THR A 276 20.80 19.41 -17.47
C THR A 276 22.20 20.03 -17.38
N LYS A 277 22.39 21.30 -17.75
CA LYS A 277 23.72 21.93 -17.83
C LYS A 277 23.87 23.23 -17.06
N GLU A 278 22.77 23.91 -16.79
CA GLU A 278 22.78 25.25 -16.19
C GLU A 278 21.45 25.51 -15.50
N ILE A 279 21.47 26.08 -14.30
CA ILE A 279 20.30 26.64 -13.63
C ILE A 279 20.22 28.12 -13.99
N ILE A 280 19.07 28.52 -14.53
CA ILE A 280 18.85 29.86 -15.05
C ILE A 280 18.72 30.85 -13.89
N GLY A 281 19.34 32.03 -14.04
CA GLY A 281 19.16 33.14 -13.12
C GLY A 281 20.08 33.15 -11.90
N ILE A 282 21.02 32.20 -11.78
CA ILE A 282 22.04 32.17 -10.70
C ILE A 282 23.46 32.07 -11.28
N GLU A 283 24.49 32.43 -10.51
CA GLU A 283 25.86 32.38 -11.00
C GLU A 283 26.29 30.96 -11.36
N LYS A 284 27.01 30.80 -12.48
CA LYS A 284 27.43 29.48 -12.99
C LYS A 284 28.08 28.60 -11.92
N ARG A 285 28.96 29.15 -11.07
CA ARG A 285 29.62 28.40 -9.98
C ARG A 285 28.62 27.81 -8.97
N VAL A 286 27.52 28.52 -8.71
CA VAL A 286 26.46 28.10 -7.79
C VAL A 286 25.56 27.08 -8.49
N SER A 287 25.19 27.34 -9.76
CA SER A 287 24.50 26.38 -10.61
C SER A 287 25.23 25.04 -10.66
N ASP A 288 26.53 25.05 -10.97
CA ASP A 288 27.36 23.85 -11.09
C ASP A 288 27.37 23.07 -9.76
N ALA A 289 27.57 23.75 -8.63
CA ALA A 289 27.59 23.11 -7.31
C ALA A 289 26.21 22.55 -6.89
N LEU A 290 25.13 23.24 -7.22
CA LEU A 290 23.77 22.79 -6.93
C LEU A 290 23.38 21.58 -7.79
N LEU A 291 23.64 21.64 -9.10
CA LEU A 291 23.41 20.52 -10.02
C LEU A 291 24.21 19.28 -9.62
N ASP A 292 25.50 19.46 -9.32
CA ASP A 292 26.38 18.38 -8.84
C ASP A 292 25.86 17.73 -7.54
N THR A 293 25.30 18.54 -6.63
CA THR A 293 24.63 18.02 -5.43
C THR A 293 23.38 17.22 -5.78
N LEU A 294 22.51 17.73 -6.65
CA LEU A 294 21.28 17.05 -7.06
C LEU A 294 21.58 15.74 -7.82
N TYR A 295 22.62 15.71 -8.66
CA TYR A 295 23.04 14.49 -9.35
C TYR A 295 23.50 13.41 -8.39
N ARG A 296 24.32 13.78 -7.38
CA ARG A 296 24.69 12.85 -6.31
C ARG A 296 23.48 12.34 -5.55
N THR A 297 22.55 13.22 -5.17
CA THR A 297 21.32 12.83 -4.49
C THR A 297 20.54 11.79 -5.29
N ILE A 298 20.42 11.94 -6.61
CA ILE A 298 19.79 10.93 -7.48
C ILE A 298 20.56 9.60 -7.46
N ALA A 299 21.88 9.66 -7.61
CA ALA A 299 22.73 8.47 -7.72
C ALA A 299 22.86 7.66 -6.43
N GLU A 300 22.83 8.33 -5.27
CA GLU A 300 23.11 7.77 -3.95
C GLU A 300 21.85 7.39 -3.15
N ALA A 301 20.65 7.68 -3.67
CA ALA A 301 19.38 7.41 -2.97
C ALA A 301 18.91 5.94 -3.08
N TYR A 302 19.63 5.03 -2.44
CA TYR A 302 19.34 3.59 -2.51
C TYR A 302 17.95 3.21 -1.97
N GLU A 303 17.43 3.96 -1.00
CA GLU A 303 16.12 3.79 -0.39
C GLU A 303 14.97 4.06 -1.38
N TYR A 304 15.24 4.85 -2.43
CA TYR A 304 14.25 5.27 -3.43
C TYR A 304 14.53 4.66 -4.81
N GLN A 305 15.34 3.59 -4.85
CA GLN A 305 15.76 2.93 -6.07
C GLN A 305 15.21 1.51 -6.19
N VAL A 306 14.86 1.11 -7.41
CA VAL A 306 14.58 -0.29 -7.76
C VAL A 306 15.57 -0.76 -8.83
N ARG A 307 16.20 -1.91 -8.58
CA ARG A 307 17.04 -2.61 -9.56
C ARG A 307 16.25 -3.75 -10.18
N TRP A 308 16.15 -3.74 -11.50
CA TRP A 308 15.50 -4.82 -12.25
C TRP A 308 16.51 -5.74 -12.91
N LYS A 309 16.44 -7.01 -12.54
CA LYS A 309 17.16 -8.09 -13.22
C LYS A 309 16.33 -8.60 -14.39
N TRP A 310 16.84 -8.46 -15.61
CA TRP A 310 16.12 -8.86 -16.81
C TRP A 310 16.03 -10.38 -16.98
N THR A 311 14.89 -10.86 -17.48
CA THR A 311 14.71 -12.19 -18.08
C THR A 311 14.39 -12.03 -19.57
N PRO A 312 14.56 -13.09 -20.40
CA PRO A 312 14.18 -13.02 -21.80
C PRO A 312 12.74 -12.54 -21.98
N ASN A 313 12.50 -11.64 -22.94
CA ASN A 313 11.18 -11.03 -23.22
C ASN A 313 10.54 -10.25 -22.07
N ALA A 314 11.26 -9.97 -20.98
CA ALA A 314 10.75 -9.09 -19.95
C ALA A 314 10.63 -7.65 -20.48
N VAL A 315 9.61 -6.95 -19.97
CA VAL A 315 9.28 -5.57 -20.31
C VAL A 315 9.32 -4.71 -19.05
N ALA A 316 9.90 -3.52 -19.17
CA ALA A 316 9.70 -2.43 -18.22
C ALA A 316 8.97 -1.28 -18.92
N ILE A 317 7.97 -0.71 -18.24
CA ILE A 317 7.28 0.52 -18.65
C ILE A 317 7.48 1.53 -17.52
N TRP A 318 8.15 2.64 -17.80
CA TRP A 318 8.42 3.68 -16.80
C TRP A 318 8.02 5.05 -17.32
N ASP A 319 7.76 5.95 -16.39
CA ASP A 319 7.45 7.33 -16.71
C ASP A 319 8.68 8.22 -16.54
N ASN A 320 9.25 8.66 -17.67
CA ASN A 320 10.43 9.55 -17.71
C ASN A 320 10.18 10.91 -17.04
N ARG A 321 8.93 11.30 -16.82
CA ARG A 321 8.57 12.57 -16.16
C ARG A 321 8.86 12.56 -14.66
N VAL A 322 8.93 11.37 -14.06
CA VAL A 322 8.96 11.19 -12.59
C VAL A 322 10.06 10.23 -12.13
N THR A 323 10.86 9.70 -13.06
CA THR A 323 11.94 8.74 -12.75
C THR A 323 13.26 9.13 -13.39
N PHE A 324 14.34 8.70 -12.74
CA PHE A 324 15.69 8.67 -13.29
C PHE A 324 16.13 7.23 -13.44
N HIS A 325 16.95 6.92 -14.44
CA HIS A 325 17.43 5.56 -14.63
C HIS A 325 18.84 5.50 -15.19
N THR A 326 19.49 4.34 -15.00
CA THR A 326 20.78 3.99 -15.58
C THR A 326 20.86 2.50 -15.89
N GLY A 327 21.57 2.15 -16.97
CA GLY A 327 21.82 0.76 -17.35
C GLY A 327 23.18 0.27 -16.86
N ILE A 328 23.22 -0.88 -16.18
CA ILE A 328 24.44 -1.47 -15.65
C ILE A 328 25.21 -2.18 -16.78
N PHE A 329 26.49 -1.83 -16.97
CA PHE A 329 27.33 -2.34 -18.06
C PHE A 329 28.31 -3.45 -17.62
N ASP A 330 27.97 -4.19 -16.57
CA ASP A 330 28.75 -5.28 -15.97
C ASP A 330 28.85 -6.53 -16.86
N TYR A 331 28.14 -6.54 -17.98
CA TYR A 331 28.10 -7.64 -18.94
C TYR A 331 29.10 -7.52 -20.10
N PHE A 332 29.84 -6.42 -20.23
CA PHE A 332 30.79 -6.27 -21.34
C PHE A 332 31.94 -7.31 -21.23
N PRO A 333 32.32 -8.02 -22.32
CA PRO A 333 32.04 -7.74 -23.75
C PRO A 333 30.88 -8.53 -24.38
N HIS A 334 29.98 -9.09 -23.58
CA HIS A 334 28.88 -9.91 -24.09
C HIS A 334 27.81 -9.07 -24.79
N LEU A 335 27.10 -9.68 -25.74
CA LEU A 335 26.00 -9.05 -26.46
C LEU A 335 24.81 -8.83 -25.52
N ARG A 336 24.28 -7.61 -25.49
CA ARG A 336 22.99 -7.28 -24.89
C ARG A 336 22.20 -6.43 -25.89
N HIS A 337 20.95 -6.79 -26.08
CA HIS A 337 20.09 -6.11 -27.03
C HIS A 337 18.64 -6.02 -26.51
N GLY A 338 18.07 -4.83 -26.61
CA GLY A 338 16.67 -4.57 -26.33
C GLY A 338 16.12 -3.46 -27.23
N LEU A 339 14.80 -3.33 -27.24
CA LEU A 339 14.06 -2.41 -28.09
C LEU A 339 13.31 -1.43 -27.21
N ARG A 340 13.59 -0.13 -27.37
CA ARG A 340 12.91 0.94 -26.64
C ARG A 340 11.98 1.70 -27.55
N VAL A 341 10.76 1.96 -27.08
CA VAL A 341 9.77 2.82 -27.74
C VAL A 341 9.27 3.84 -26.73
N ALA A 342 9.25 5.10 -27.12
CA ALA A 342 9.02 6.23 -26.22
C ALA A 342 7.96 7.18 -26.80
N PRO A 343 6.74 7.23 -26.24
CA PRO A 343 5.76 8.25 -26.58
C PRO A 343 6.16 9.60 -25.98
N GLN A 344 5.95 10.69 -26.72
CA GLN A 344 6.05 12.06 -26.23
C GLN A 344 4.94 12.36 -25.22
N ALA A 345 5.20 13.26 -24.28
CA ALA A 345 4.25 13.68 -23.25
C ALA A 345 4.02 15.21 -23.28
N GLU A 346 3.45 15.77 -22.23
CA GLU A 346 3.27 17.22 -22.08
C GLU A 346 4.61 17.96 -21.92
N LYS A 347 4.58 19.27 -22.22
CA LYS A 347 5.70 20.16 -21.87
C LYS A 347 5.81 20.22 -20.33
N PRO A 348 7.00 20.04 -19.74
CA PRO A 348 7.20 20.16 -18.30
C PRO A 348 6.74 21.52 -17.77
N TYR A 349 6.06 21.50 -16.63
CA TYR A 349 5.56 22.68 -15.92
C TYR A 349 5.55 22.44 -14.42
N LEU A 350 5.50 23.52 -13.64
CA LEU A 350 5.25 23.49 -12.20
C LEU A 350 3.94 24.24 -11.92
N ASP A 351 3.03 23.58 -11.23
CA ASP A 351 1.81 24.18 -10.68
C ASP A 351 2.05 24.56 -9.21
N GLY A 352 1.80 25.81 -8.84
CA GLY A 352 1.98 26.30 -7.48
C GLY A 352 1.10 25.57 -6.44
N GLU A 353 -0.03 25.03 -6.87
CA GLU A 353 -0.98 24.30 -6.02
C GLU A 353 -0.71 22.78 -5.98
N SER A 354 0.30 22.29 -6.72
CA SER A 354 0.67 20.88 -6.68
C SER A 354 1.25 20.48 -5.32
N LYS A 355 1.02 19.22 -4.94
CA LYS A 355 1.43 18.66 -3.65
C LYS A 355 2.62 17.72 -3.80
N THR A 356 3.30 17.40 -2.72
CA THR A 356 4.13 16.18 -2.69
C THR A 356 3.22 14.94 -2.70
N ARG A 357 3.77 13.79 -3.09
CA ARG A 357 3.03 12.52 -3.00
C ARG A 357 2.66 12.22 -1.55
N LYS A 358 3.57 12.44 -0.61
CA LYS A 358 3.28 12.30 0.83
C LYS A 358 2.13 13.18 1.27
N GLU A 359 2.13 14.48 0.97
CA GLU A 359 1.00 15.38 1.34
C GLU A 359 -0.33 14.98 0.70
N ASP A 360 -0.31 14.29 -0.44
CA ASP A 360 -1.53 13.83 -1.12
C ASP A 360 -2.02 12.46 -0.59
N LEU A 361 -1.10 11.64 -0.08
CA LEU A 361 -1.39 10.33 0.50
C LEU A 361 -1.52 10.37 2.05
N GLU A 362 -0.99 11.40 2.70
CA GLU A 362 -1.12 11.68 4.13
C GLU A 362 -2.58 12.03 4.45
N SER A 363 -3.08 11.40 5.51
CA SER A 363 -4.46 11.52 5.94
C SER A 363 -4.47 12.05 7.37
N PRO A 364 -5.15 13.18 7.66
CA PRO A 364 -6.00 13.97 6.77
C PRO A 364 -5.21 14.86 5.79
N THR A 365 -5.80 15.14 4.62
CA THR A 365 -5.17 15.96 3.55
C THR A 365 -5.02 17.44 3.86
N THR A 366 -5.74 17.96 4.85
CA THR A 366 -5.61 19.32 5.40
C THR A 366 -5.15 19.21 6.86
N ALA A 367 -3.97 19.76 7.14
CA ALA A 367 -3.41 19.76 8.50
C ALA A 367 -4.36 20.39 9.52
N LEU A 368 -4.45 19.79 10.73
CA LEU A 368 -5.29 20.26 11.84
C LEU A 368 -5.16 21.77 12.12
N SER A 369 -3.93 22.30 12.01
CA SER A 369 -3.63 23.74 12.22
C SER A 369 -4.36 24.68 11.25
N LYS A 370 -4.87 24.16 10.13
CA LYS A 370 -5.66 24.91 9.14
C LYS A 370 -7.17 24.83 9.40
N LYS A 371 -7.62 23.94 10.28
CA LYS A 371 -9.03 23.81 10.69
C LYS A 371 -9.30 24.81 11.83
N THR A 372 -9.56 26.07 11.48
CA THR A 372 -9.58 27.20 12.43
C THR A 372 -10.98 27.65 12.88
N VAL A 373 -12.06 27.13 12.27
CA VAL A 373 -13.43 27.55 12.63
C VAL A 373 -13.96 26.70 13.78
N ASP A 374 -14.02 27.25 14.99
CA ASP A 374 -14.47 26.51 16.17
C ASP A 374 -16.01 26.49 16.29
N CYS A 375 -16.56 25.29 16.18
CA CYS A 375 -17.96 24.96 16.41
C CYS A 375 -18.11 24.32 17.80
N ASN A 376 -18.02 25.15 18.84
CA ASN A 376 -18.06 24.71 20.24
C ASN A 376 -19.48 24.35 20.68
N ILE A 377 -19.70 23.12 21.17
CA ILE A 377 -21.03 22.62 21.57
C ILE A 377 -21.71 23.44 22.68
N LEU A 378 -20.94 24.17 23.52
CA LEU A 378 -21.48 25.03 24.57
C LEU A 378 -22.30 26.19 23.98
N SER A 379 -21.91 26.67 22.79
CA SER A 379 -22.68 27.68 22.04
C SER A 379 -23.98 27.13 21.45
N TYR A 380 -24.16 25.81 21.47
CA TYR A 380 -25.34 25.10 20.98
C TYR A 380 -26.13 24.42 22.11
N GLY A 381 -25.98 24.92 23.34
CA GLY A 381 -26.81 24.51 24.49
C GLY A 381 -26.27 23.31 25.27
N ALA A 382 -25.05 22.84 25.00
CA ALA A 382 -24.42 21.84 25.86
C ALA A 382 -24.08 22.42 27.25
N VAL A 383 -24.16 21.57 28.27
CA VAL A 383 -23.76 21.89 29.64
C VAL A 383 -22.87 20.75 30.16
N ALA A 384 -21.71 21.11 30.70
CA ALA A 384 -20.73 20.16 31.24
C ALA A 384 -21.06 19.76 32.70
N ASP A 385 -22.24 19.19 32.93
CA ASP A 385 -22.75 18.82 34.26
C ASP A 385 -22.99 17.31 34.45
N ASN A 386 -22.70 16.50 33.43
CA ASN A 386 -22.97 15.06 33.37
C ASN A 386 -24.44 14.66 33.60
N THR A 387 -25.38 15.58 33.35
CA THR A 387 -26.83 15.36 33.53
C THR A 387 -27.64 15.86 32.34
N THR A 388 -27.23 16.95 31.71
CA THR A 388 -27.83 17.52 30.51
C THR A 388 -27.42 16.68 29.31
N ASP A 389 -28.40 16.17 28.55
CA ASP A 389 -28.14 15.43 27.32
C ASP A 389 -27.61 16.35 26.21
N ILE A 390 -26.38 16.11 25.77
CA ILE A 390 -25.71 16.92 24.74
C ILE A 390 -25.90 16.38 23.32
N SER A 391 -26.65 15.29 23.09
CA SER A 391 -26.83 14.71 21.75
C SER A 391 -27.35 15.74 20.74
N THR A 392 -28.32 16.57 21.13
CA THR A 392 -28.85 17.65 20.27
C THR A 392 -27.86 18.78 20.07
N SER A 393 -27.04 19.10 21.07
CA SER A 393 -26.02 20.15 20.99
C SER A 393 -24.90 19.78 20.01
N LEU A 394 -24.49 18.50 20.02
CA LEU A 394 -23.53 17.94 19.05
C LEU A 394 -24.05 18.05 17.62
N GLU A 395 -25.26 17.54 17.36
CA GLU A 395 -25.87 17.60 16.03
C GLU A 395 -26.12 19.05 15.58
N SER A 396 -26.50 19.94 16.50
CA SER A 396 -26.74 21.35 16.17
C SER A 396 -25.45 22.06 15.80
N ALA A 397 -24.38 21.89 16.59
CA ALA A 397 -23.06 22.44 16.30
C ALA A 397 -22.53 21.91 14.95
N PHE A 398 -22.71 20.62 14.69
CA PHE A 398 -22.31 20.03 13.43
C PHE A 398 -23.13 20.57 12.24
N ASN A 399 -24.46 20.51 12.32
CA ASN A 399 -25.34 20.85 11.20
C ASN A 399 -25.30 22.35 10.84
N TRP A 400 -25.15 23.22 11.85
CA TRP A 400 -25.25 24.68 11.66
C TRP A 400 -23.91 25.38 11.58
N CYS A 401 -22.81 24.74 12.02
CA CYS A 401 -21.47 25.32 11.95
C CYS A 401 -20.49 24.46 11.19
N VAL A 402 -20.33 23.17 11.51
CA VAL A 402 -19.31 22.35 10.84
C VAL A 402 -19.63 22.13 9.36
N ARG A 403 -20.79 21.53 9.08
CA ARG A 403 -21.19 21.15 7.72
C ARG A 403 -21.17 22.32 6.71
N PRO A 404 -21.63 23.54 7.03
CA PRO A 404 -21.54 24.67 6.10
C PRO A 404 -20.16 25.33 6.03
N ASN A 405 -19.22 25.03 6.93
CA ASN A 405 -17.90 25.67 6.98
C ASN A 405 -16.77 24.63 6.91
N PRO A 406 -16.16 24.40 5.73
CA PRO A 406 -14.89 23.70 5.64
C PRO A 406 -13.83 24.37 6.51
N SER A 407 -12.80 23.62 6.89
CA SER A 407 -11.78 24.02 7.87
C SER A 407 -12.35 24.31 9.27
N SER A 408 -13.39 23.58 9.68
CA SER A 408 -14.01 23.71 11.00
C SER A 408 -13.62 22.60 11.98
N ARG A 409 -13.85 22.86 13.27
CA ARG A 409 -13.68 21.90 14.37
C ARG A 409 -14.96 21.83 15.17
N LEU A 410 -15.58 20.66 15.27
CA LEU A 410 -16.58 20.36 16.29
C LEU A 410 -15.83 20.21 17.62
N VAL A 411 -16.04 21.15 18.55
CA VAL A 411 -15.28 21.17 19.82
C VAL A 411 -16.19 20.76 20.98
N VAL A 412 -15.79 19.71 21.68
CA VAL A 412 -16.30 19.30 23.00
C VAL A 412 -15.21 19.64 24.01
N PRO A 413 -15.29 20.80 24.69
CA PRO A 413 -14.26 21.24 25.62
C PRO A 413 -14.13 20.32 26.83
N GLU A 414 -13.06 20.49 27.61
CA GLU A 414 -12.91 19.84 28.92
C GLU A 414 -14.17 19.99 29.77
N GLY A 415 -14.63 18.88 30.35
CA GLY A 415 -15.89 18.81 31.07
C GLY A 415 -16.43 17.39 31.15
N GLN A 416 -17.55 17.24 31.85
CA GLN A 416 -18.25 15.97 31.99
C GLN A 416 -19.62 16.12 31.31
N TYR A 417 -19.91 15.28 30.34
CA TYR A 417 -21.12 15.39 29.51
C TYR A 417 -21.88 14.07 29.50
N LEU A 418 -23.19 14.15 29.29
CA LEU A 418 -24.06 13.00 29.15
C LEU A 418 -24.62 12.96 27.73
N ILE A 419 -24.67 11.77 27.12
CA ILE A 419 -25.49 11.51 25.94
C ILE A 419 -26.53 10.44 26.24
N SER A 420 -27.77 10.66 25.79
CA SER A 420 -28.89 9.75 26.08
C SER A 420 -29.56 9.15 24.84
N ARG A 421 -29.05 9.50 23.65
CA ARG A 421 -29.48 8.94 22.36
C ARG A 421 -28.34 8.93 21.35
N GLY A 422 -28.51 8.11 20.31
CA GLY A 422 -27.60 8.06 19.17
C GLY A 422 -27.43 9.43 18.50
N VAL A 423 -26.20 9.72 18.10
CA VAL A 423 -25.78 10.95 17.40
C VAL A 423 -25.27 10.58 16.02
N VAL A 424 -25.76 11.27 14.99
CA VAL A 424 -25.29 11.09 13.61
C VAL A 424 -24.71 12.38 13.05
N LEU A 425 -23.46 12.32 12.61
CA LEU A 425 -22.75 13.41 11.95
C LEU A 425 -22.45 12.97 10.51
N SER A 426 -23.19 13.48 9.52
CA SER A 426 -23.07 13.03 8.12
C SER A 426 -22.68 14.13 7.14
N ASN A 427 -21.91 13.72 6.12
CA ASN A 427 -21.61 14.48 4.90
C ASN A 427 -20.95 15.84 5.17
N ALA A 428 -19.76 15.83 5.79
CA ALA A 428 -18.91 17.01 5.94
C ALA A 428 -17.48 16.72 5.43
N THR A 429 -16.86 17.75 4.87
CA THR A 429 -15.52 17.69 4.27
C THR A 429 -14.60 18.74 4.89
N ASN A 430 -13.32 18.40 5.08
CA ASN A 430 -12.31 19.27 5.67
C ASN A 430 -12.75 19.79 7.04
N TRP A 431 -12.84 18.89 8.02
CA TRP A 431 -13.26 19.25 9.38
C TRP A 431 -12.62 18.33 10.41
N ALA A 432 -12.67 18.70 11.69
CA ALA A 432 -12.23 17.85 12.78
C ALA A 432 -13.28 17.76 13.88
N PHE A 433 -13.27 16.66 14.63
CA PHE A 433 -13.94 16.51 15.90
C PHE A 433 -12.88 16.52 17.00
N GLN A 434 -12.82 17.61 17.76
CA GLN A 434 -12.00 17.74 18.96
C GLN A 434 -12.82 17.36 20.19
N LEU A 435 -12.46 16.26 20.84
CA LEU A 435 -13.02 15.80 22.11
C LEU A 435 -11.98 15.96 23.22
N ASP A 436 -12.15 16.95 24.09
CA ASP A 436 -11.28 17.16 25.26
C ASP A 436 -11.98 16.80 26.58
N GLY A 437 -13.29 16.57 26.55
CA GLY A 437 -14.11 16.17 27.69
C GLY A 437 -14.34 14.67 27.82
N LEU A 438 -15.01 14.28 28.91
CA LEU A 438 -15.53 12.93 29.13
C LEU A 438 -17.02 12.90 28.78
N ILE A 439 -17.39 12.05 27.82
CA ILE A 439 -18.78 11.75 27.48
C ILE A 439 -19.20 10.45 28.15
N THR A 440 -20.18 10.53 29.04
CA THR A 440 -20.85 9.38 29.64
C THR A 440 -22.05 8.98 28.78
N VAL A 441 -22.13 7.71 28.43
CA VAL A 441 -23.29 7.12 27.73
C VAL A 441 -24.32 6.70 28.76
N ALA A 442 -25.53 7.26 28.67
CA ALA A 442 -26.61 6.92 29.61
C ALA A 442 -27.05 5.46 29.45
N TYR A 443 -27.24 4.73 30.54
CA TYR A 443 -27.90 3.43 30.43
C TYR A 443 -29.34 3.56 29.91
N GLY A 444 -29.72 2.72 28.95
CA GLY A 444 -31.10 2.63 28.46
C GLY A 444 -31.54 3.77 27.54
N GLY A 445 -30.60 4.55 26.99
CA GLY A 445 -30.88 5.57 25.99
C GLY A 445 -31.47 5.04 24.68
N ASN A 446 -31.93 5.96 23.82
CA ASN A 446 -32.44 5.61 22.49
C ASN A 446 -31.30 5.54 21.46
N TRP A 447 -30.77 4.34 21.24
CA TRP A 447 -29.57 4.13 20.42
C TRP A 447 -29.85 3.75 18.97
N THR A 448 -31.11 3.63 18.58
CA THR A 448 -31.46 3.21 17.22
C THR A 448 -31.17 4.34 16.23
N ILE A 449 -30.26 4.07 15.30
CA ILE A 449 -29.97 4.93 14.16
C ILE A 449 -30.86 4.56 12.98
N ASP A 450 -31.36 5.58 12.28
CA ASP A 450 -32.11 5.37 11.04
C ASP A 450 -31.18 4.71 10.00
N ARG A 451 -31.62 3.56 9.48
CA ARG A 451 -30.88 2.82 8.45
C ARG A 451 -30.58 3.69 7.23
N ALA A 452 -31.47 4.62 6.87
CA ALA A 452 -31.27 5.49 5.72
C ALA A 452 -30.00 6.33 5.84
N LEU A 453 -29.66 6.79 7.05
CA LEU A 453 -28.46 7.61 7.31
C LEU A 453 -27.17 6.81 7.14
N ILE A 454 -27.17 5.53 7.53
CA ILE A 454 -26.03 4.64 7.34
C ILE A 454 -25.81 4.34 5.85
N LEU A 455 -26.90 4.19 5.09
CA LEU A 455 -26.85 3.89 3.65
C LEU A 455 -26.38 5.07 2.80
N GLU A 456 -26.14 6.25 3.38
CA GLU A 456 -25.49 7.37 2.70
C GLU A 456 -24.02 7.08 2.38
N GLY A 457 -23.40 6.07 3.02
CA GLY A 457 -22.00 5.68 2.80
C GLY A 457 -21.62 5.47 1.32
N LEU A 458 -20.40 5.87 0.95
CA LEU A 458 -19.88 5.81 -0.42
C LEU A 458 -19.57 4.39 -0.93
N ALA A 459 -19.62 3.38 -0.07
CA ALA A 459 -19.40 1.97 -0.46
C ALA A 459 -20.52 1.36 -1.31
N GLY A 460 -21.66 2.04 -1.43
CA GLY A 460 -22.82 1.58 -2.20
C GLY A 460 -23.81 0.78 -1.35
N THR A 461 -25.10 0.92 -1.68
CA THR A 461 -26.22 0.45 -0.86
C THR A 461 -26.22 -1.06 -0.63
N ASP A 462 -25.88 -1.86 -1.64
CA ASP A 462 -25.91 -3.33 -1.53
C ASP A 462 -24.83 -3.86 -0.59
N VAL A 463 -23.63 -3.30 -0.70
CA VAL A 463 -22.48 -3.64 0.16
C VAL A 463 -22.79 -3.23 1.60
N LEU A 464 -23.23 -1.99 1.81
CA LEU A 464 -23.63 -1.50 3.14
C LEU A 464 -24.76 -2.34 3.74
N ASN A 465 -25.77 -2.71 2.95
CA ASN A 465 -26.86 -3.58 3.40
C ASN A 465 -26.35 -4.94 3.87
N THR A 466 -25.41 -5.52 3.13
CA THR A 466 -24.83 -6.83 3.44
C THR A 466 -24.04 -6.77 4.75
N THR A 467 -23.19 -5.76 4.93
CA THR A 467 -22.47 -5.53 6.18
C THR A 467 -23.43 -5.29 7.35
N ILE A 468 -24.47 -4.47 7.16
CA ILE A 468 -25.46 -4.19 8.21
C ILE A 468 -26.22 -5.44 8.65
N ASN A 469 -26.55 -6.31 7.70
CA ASN A 469 -27.33 -7.51 7.99
C ASN A 469 -26.45 -8.69 8.43
N GLY A 470 -25.13 -8.62 8.20
CA GLY A 470 -24.19 -9.75 8.28
C GLY A 470 -23.80 -10.21 9.69
N GLU A 471 -23.94 -9.37 10.72
CA GLU A 471 -23.60 -9.75 12.10
C GLU A 471 -24.64 -10.67 12.79
N GLY A 472 -25.75 -10.98 12.11
CA GLY A 472 -26.71 -12.00 12.55
C GLY A 472 -27.57 -11.66 13.77
N ASP A 473 -27.26 -10.59 14.52
CA ASP A 473 -28.01 -10.18 15.73
C ASP A 473 -29.18 -9.21 15.46
N GLN A 474 -29.30 -8.72 14.20
CA GLN A 474 -30.29 -7.73 13.76
C GLN A 474 -30.28 -6.39 14.54
N LYS A 475 -29.25 -6.14 15.35
CA LYS A 475 -29.12 -4.97 16.23
C LYS A 475 -28.02 -4.03 15.77
N PHE A 476 -27.63 -4.15 14.50
CA PHE A 476 -26.55 -3.40 13.88
C PHE A 476 -26.85 -1.90 13.67
N LEU A 477 -28.03 -1.43 14.09
CA LEU A 477 -28.42 -0.02 14.10
C LEU A 477 -28.32 0.61 15.50
N LEU A 478 -27.86 -0.13 16.51
CA LEU A 478 -27.66 0.41 17.85
C LEU A 478 -26.26 1.01 17.98
N ASP A 479 -26.14 2.32 17.90
CA ASP A 479 -24.86 3.03 17.89
C ASP A 479 -24.98 4.34 18.71
N VAL A 480 -23.92 4.65 19.47
CA VAL A 480 -23.85 5.86 20.29
C VAL A 480 -23.45 7.06 19.44
N LEU A 481 -22.33 6.98 18.73
CA LEU A 481 -21.86 7.99 17.78
C LEU A 481 -21.62 7.34 16.40
N VAL A 482 -22.30 7.87 15.38
CA VAL A 482 -22.08 7.49 13.97
C VAL A 482 -21.63 8.70 13.18
N ILE A 483 -20.52 8.55 12.46
CA ILE A 483 -20.01 9.54 11.53
C ILE A 483 -20.04 8.93 10.12
N VAL A 484 -20.72 9.58 9.18
CA VAL A 484 -20.92 9.06 7.82
C VAL A 484 -20.32 10.01 6.79
N ASN A 485 -19.55 9.48 5.84
CA ASN A 485 -18.92 10.23 4.74
C ASN A 485 -18.11 11.43 5.24
N ALA A 486 -17.26 11.22 6.25
CA ALA A 486 -16.32 12.24 6.68
C ALA A 486 -15.10 12.22 5.76
N VAL A 487 -14.88 13.31 5.02
CA VAL A 487 -13.78 13.44 4.05
C VAL A 487 -12.79 14.47 4.58
N ASP A 488 -11.48 14.21 4.52
CA ASP A 488 -10.46 15.10 5.06
C ASP A 488 -10.72 15.42 6.55
N PHE A 489 -10.82 14.34 7.33
CA PHE A 489 -11.44 14.35 8.65
C PHE A 489 -10.46 13.94 9.75
N GLU A 490 -10.60 14.51 10.94
CA GLU A 490 -9.75 14.16 12.09
C GLU A 490 -10.61 14.06 13.34
N PHE A 491 -10.53 12.94 14.07
CA PHE A 491 -11.20 12.76 15.36
C PHE A 491 -10.16 12.59 16.44
N TYR A 492 -10.03 13.59 17.31
CA TYR A 492 -8.90 13.65 18.22
C TYR A 492 -9.21 14.27 19.58
N SER A 493 -8.26 14.10 20.51
CA SER A 493 -8.19 14.88 21.74
C SER A 493 -6.94 15.75 21.77
N SER A 494 -7.08 17.04 22.05
CA SER A 494 -5.92 17.94 22.12
C SER A 494 -5.13 17.80 23.42
N ASN A 495 -5.78 17.30 24.48
CA ASN A 495 -5.18 17.09 25.80
C ASN A 495 -4.89 15.61 26.10
N GLY A 496 -5.27 14.68 25.20
CA GLY A 496 -5.12 13.24 25.39
C GLY A 496 -6.01 12.65 26.49
N LEU A 497 -7.02 13.39 26.95
CA LEU A 497 -7.95 12.99 28.00
C LEU A 497 -9.41 12.89 27.52
N GLY A 498 -9.65 13.22 26.24
CA GLY A 498 -10.91 13.03 25.55
C GLY A 498 -11.37 11.58 25.62
N ALA A 499 -12.54 11.35 26.19
CA ALA A 499 -12.95 10.00 26.54
C ALA A 499 -14.45 9.74 26.35
N PHE A 500 -14.76 8.49 26.06
CA PHE A 500 -16.10 7.93 26.21
C PHE A 500 -16.13 6.90 27.34
N GLN A 501 -17.14 7.00 28.20
CA GLN A 501 -17.51 6.00 29.19
C GLN A 501 -18.86 5.39 28.81
N GLY A 502 -18.83 4.17 28.27
CA GLY A 502 -20.00 3.47 27.72
C GLY A 502 -20.96 2.87 28.75
N GLN A 503 -20.55 2.74 30.01
CA GLN A 503 -21.29 2.11 31.10
C GLN A 503 -21.80 0.70 30.78
N GLY A 504 -21.05 -0.06 29.97
CA GLY A 504 -21.38 -1.42 29.55
C GLY A 504 -21.66 -2.38 30.71
N TYR A 505 -21.07 -2.15 31.89
CA TYR A 505 -21.33 -2.96 33.09
C TYR A 505 -22.80 -2.97 33.51
N LEU A 506 -23.54 -1.90 33.26
CA LEU A 506 -24.98 -1.84 33.56
C LEU A 506 -25.78 -2.78 32.64
N TYR A 507 -25.43 -2.84 31.36
CA TYR A 507 -26.03 -3.78 30.41
C TYR A 507 -25.76 -5.22 30.80
N ARG A 508 -24.53 -5.54 31.22
CA ARG A 508 -24.15 -6.87 31.69
C ARG A 508 -24.88 -7.26 32.97
N ASN A 509 -24.90 -6.38 33.98
CA ASN A 509 -25.54 -6.65 35.27
C ASN A 509 -27.06 -6.83 35.16
N LEU A 510 -27.69 -6.15 34.20
CA LEU A 510 -29.14 -6.23 33.96
C LEU A 510 -29.51 -7.21 32.84
N ASN A 511 -28.53 -7.95 32.31
CA ASN A 511 -28.70 -8.90 31.19
C ASN A 511 -29.43 -8.27 29.99
N ASN A 512 -29.18 -6.98 29.71
CA ASN A 512 -29.78 -6.26 28.61
C ASN A 512 -28.99 -6.53 27.32
N THR A 513 -29.68 -7.06 26.30
CA THR A 513 -29.08 -7.43 25.01
C THR A 513 -29.19 -6.33 23.95
N ASP A 514 -29.89 -5.22 24.22
CA ASP A 514 -29.98 -4.03 23.36
C ASP A 514 -28.77 -3.11 23.59
N ARG A 515 -27.59 -3.61 23.22
CA ARG A 515 -26.30 -2.98 23.55
C ARG A 515 -25.80 -2.17 22.36
N PRO A 516 -25.65 -0.84 22.48
CA PRO A 516 -25.10 -0.04 21.39
C PRO A 516 -23.57 -0.19 21.28
N ARG A 517 -23.04 0.00 20.06
CA ARG A 517 -21.60 0.21 19.84
C ARG A 517 -21.26 1.66 20.14
N LEU A 518 -20.02 1.92 20.53
CA LEU A 518 -19.64 3.22 21.06
C LEU A 518 -19.32 4.25 19.97
N VAL A 519 -18.43 3.93 19.04
CA VAL A 519 -18.06 4.81 17.92
C VAL A 519 -18.08 4.04 16.62
N ARG A 520 -18.65 4.64 15.58
CA ARG A 520 -18.69 4.05 14.25
C ARG A 520 -18.49 5.10 13.16
N LEU A 521 -17.50 4.88 12.30
CA LEU A 521 -17.24 5.69 11.11
C LEU A 521 -17.61 4.87 9.89
N ILE A 522 -18.39 5.45 8.98
CA ILE A 522 -18.90 4.78 7.78
C ILE A 522 -18.45 5.58 6.56
N SER A 523 -17.67 4.92 5.71
CA SER A 523 -17.00 5.51 4.55
C SER A 523 -16.17 6.76 4.88
N PRO A 524 -15.30 6.75 5.92
CA PRO A 524 -14.34 7.82 6.10
C PRO A 524 -13.28 7.80 4.99
N ILE A 525 -12.92 8.99 4.47
CA ILE A 525 -11.92 9.13 3.40
C ILE A 525 -10.88 10.17 3.80
N ASN A 526 -9.59 9.84 3.70
CA ASN A 526 -8.48 10.69 4.11
C ASN A 526 -8.70 11.17 5.55
N ALA A 527 -8.78 10.23 6.49
CA ALA A 527 -9.17 10.51 7.86
C ALA A 527 -8.18 9.99 8.90
N SER A 528 -8.16 10.62 10.07
CA SER A 528 -7.43 10.11 11.23
C SER A 528 -8.31 10.04 12.49
N VAL A 529 -8.03 9.08 13.36
CA VAL A 529 -8.67 8.93 14.69
C VAL A 529 -7.58 8.69 15.74
N HIS A 530 -7.39 9.63 16.69
CA HIS A 530 -6.24 9.52 17.58
C HIS A 530 -6.32 10.23 18.94
N ASP A 531 -5.46 9.82 19.87
CA ASP A 531 -5.33 10.40 21.21
C ASP A 531 -6.63 10.32 22.04
N LEU A 532 -7.44 9.29 21.82
CA LEU A 532 -8.75 9.08 22.47
C LEU A 532 -8.76 7.90 23.44
N ILE A 533 -9.64 7.98 24.43
CA ILE A 533 -9.87 6.93 25.43
C ILE A 533 -11.30 6.38 25.28
N LEU A 534 -11.44 5.08 24.98
CA LEU A 534 -12.74 4.41 24.79
C LEU A 534 -12.94 3.33 25.84
N VAL A 535 -13.90 3.53 26.75
CA VAL A 535 -13.99 2.72 27.97
C VAL A 535 -15.39 2.13 28.14
N ASP A 536 -15.42 0.85 28.51
CA ASP A 536 -16.58 0.06 28.87
C ASP A 536 -17.75 0.21 27.87
N SER A 537 -17.46 0.02 26.58
CA SER A 537 -18.52 -0.03 25.57
C SER A 537 -19.56 -1.10 25.94
N PRO A 538 -20.87 -0.85 25.71
CA PRO A 538 -21.88 -1.90 25.85
C PRO A 538 -21.70 -3.06 24.86
N LYS A 539 -21.11 -2.80 23.69
CA LYS A 539 -20.72 -3.79 22.68
C LYS A 539 -19.31 -3.43 22.14
N PHE A 540 -19.15 -3.18 20.85
CA PHE A 540 -17.85 -2.84 20.23
C PHE A 540 -17.43 -1.40 20.54
N HIS A 541 -16.12 -1.13 20.62
CA HIS A 541 -15.61 0.19 20.96
C HIS A 541 -15.55 1.10 19.73
N ILE A 542 -14.84 0.68 18.68
CA ILE A 542 -14.77 1.46 17.44
C ILE A 542 -14.85 0.57 16.20
N VAL A 543 -15.68 0.98 15.25
CA VAL A 543 -15.87 0.31 13.96
C VAL A 543 -15.57 1.30 12.83
N LEU A 544 -14.69 0.91 11.92
CA LEU A 544 -14.33 1.66 10.71
C LEU A 544 -14.85 0.89 9.49
N ASP A 545 -16.02 1.27 8.98
CA ASP A 545 -16.62 0.63 7.82
C ASP A 545 -16.22 1.33 6.54
N PHE A 546 -15.65 0.60 5.59
CA PHE A 546 -15.25 1.07 4.26
C PHE A 546 -14.33 2.30 4.29
N ALA A 547 -13.35 2.26 5.19
CA ALA A 547 -12.32 3.27 5.33
C ALA A 547 -11.43 3.33 4.06
N ILE A 548 -11.09 4.53 3.62
CA ILE A 548 -10.16 4.76 2.50
C ILE A 548 -9.12 5.79 2.95
N ASN A 549 -7.84 5.41 2.96
CA ASN A 549 -6.75 6.28 3.43
C ASN A 549 -7.04 6.75 4.87
N VAL A 550 -7.00 5.81 5.82
CA VAL A 550 -7.32 6.09 7.22
C VAL A 550 -6.19 5.70 8.15
N GLU A 551 -5.87 6.57 9.10
CA GLU A 551 -4.91 6.30 10.16
C GLU A 551 -5.59 6.30 11.54
N ALA A 552 -5.29 5.32 12.40
CA ALA A 552 -5.82 5.29 13.77
C ALA A 552 -4.72 4.94 14.79
N TYR A 553 -4.50 5.84 15.74
CA TYR A 553 -3.34 5.75 16.63
C TYR A 553 -3.53 6.40 17.99
N HIS A 554 -2.70 6.02 18.97
CA HIS A 554 -2.80 6.48 20.35
C HIS A 554 -4.17 6.26 21.00
N LEU A 555 -4.90 5.23 20.58
CA LEU A 555 -6.16 4.85 21.22
C LEU A 555 -5.87 4.01 22.45
N THR A 556 -6.52 4.36 23.56
CA THR A 556 -6.59 3.52 24.76
C THR A 556 -7.99 2.96 24.90
N ILE A 557 -8.13 1.65 24.69
CA ILE A 557 -9.42 0.96 24.69
C ILE A 557 -9.49 0.00 25.89
N ARG A 558 -10.53 0.11 26.71
CA ARG A 558 -10.72 -0.71 27.93
C ARG A 558 -12.14 -1.23 28.03
N GLY A 559 -12.34 -2.45 27.55
CA GLY A 559 -13.58 -3.21 27.63
C GLY A 559 -13.62 -4.24 28.75
N ALA A 560 -14.78 -4.88 28.86
CA ALA A 560 -15.02 -5.94 29.82
C ALA A 560 -14.15 -7.17 29.54
N ASN A 561 -13.87 -7.94 30.60
CA ASN A 561 -13.28 -9.27 30.48
C ASN A 561 -14.33 -10.31 30.01
N LEU A 562 -14.93 -10.07 28.85
CA LEU A 562 -15.95 -10.89 28.20
C LEU A 562 -15.89 -10.71 26.66
N GLY A 563 -16.38 -11.69 25.90
CA GLY A 563 -16.49 -11.57 24.43
C GLY A 563 -17.61 -10.60 23.99
N SER A 564 -17.59 -10.20 22.72
CA SER A 564 -18.42 -9.16 22.09
C SER A 564 -18.16 -7.72 22.58
N TYR A 565 -16.89 -7.42 22.90
CA TYR A 565 -16.41 -6.10 23.33
C TYR A 565 -15.16 -5.70 22.55
N ASP A 566 -15.21 -5.94 21.25
CA ASP A 566 -14.16 -5.76 20.24
C ASP A 566 -13.56 -4.35 20.36
N GLY A 567 -12.24 -4.28 20.17
CA GLY A 567 -11.46 -3.05 20.21
C GLY A 567 -11.71 -2.25 18.94
N ILE A 568 -10.94 -2.58 17.89
CA ILE A 568 -11.03 -1.94 16.58
C ILE A 568 -11.44 -2.97 15.53
N ASP A 569 -12.60 -2.78 14.92
CA ASP A 569 -13.02 -3.52 13.72
C ASP A 569 -12.86 -2.61 12.49
N VAL A 570 -12.23 -3.12 11.42
CA VAL A 570 -11.99 -2.34 10.20
C VAL A 570 -12.32 -3.11 8.92
N ILE A 571 -13.04 -2.43 8.03
CA ILE A 571 -13.26 -2.76 6.61
C ILE A 571 -12.69 -1.59 5.81
N GLY A 572 -11.81 -1.80 4.83
CA GLY A 572 -11.31 -0.67 4.06
C GLY A 572 -10.13 -0.95 3.12
N THR A 573 -9.68 0.11 2.45
CA THR A 573 -8.46 0.07 1.63
C THR A 573 -7.48 1.14 2.08
N ASN A 574 -6.19 0.81 2.12
CA ASN A 574 -5.11 1.71 2.51
C ASN A 574 -5.34 2.32 3.90
N TYR A 575 -5.23 1.51 4.95
CA TYR A 575 -5.37 1.99 6.32
C TYR A 575 -4.19 1.57 7.20
N HIS A 576 -3.87 2.44 8.16
CA HIS A 576 -2.74 2.31 9.08
C HIS A 576 -3.25 2.36 10.53
N ILE A 577 -3.10 1.27 11.28
CA ILE A 577 -3.53 1.17 12.68
C ILE A 577 -2.29 0.94 13.54
N HIS A 578 -1.89 1.93 14.32
CA HIS A 578 -0.63 1.83 15.06
C HIS A 578 -0.65 2.47 16.44
N ASP A 579 0.25 2.03 17.33
CA ASP A 579 0.43 2.63 18.66
C ASP A 579 -0.88 2.70 19.47
N ASN A 580 -1.62 1.57 19.55
CA ASN A 580 -2.85 1.46 20.32
C ASN A 580 -2.72 0.43 21.46
N GLU A 581 -3.37 0.71 22.58
CA GLU A 581 -3.52 -0.23 23.70
C GLU A 581 -4.99 -0.70 23.76
N VAL A 582 -5.19 -2.01 23.74
CA VAL A 582 -6.53 -2.61 23.88
C VAL A 582 -6.56 -3.63 25.00
N THR A 583 -7.47 -3.44 25.94
CA THR A 583 -7.85 -4.42 26.95
C THR A 583 -9.31 -4.78 26.80
N ASN A 584 -9.62 -6.04 26.52
CA ASN A 584 -10.98 -6.60 26.49
C ASN A 584 -10.87 -8.13 26.61
N ARG A 585 -11.88 -8.89 26.15
CA ARG A 585 -11.76 -10.34 25.94
C ARG A 585 -12.24 -10.80 24.58
N ASP A 586 -12.21 -9.89 23.61
CA ASP A 586 -12.52 -10.16 22.20
C ASP A 586 -11.42 -9.56 21.30
N GLU A 587 -11.73 -9.11 20.10
CA GLU A 587 -10.75 -8.60 19.15
C GLU A 587 -9.94 -7.40 19.69
N CYS A 588 -8.61 -7.44 19.56
CA CYS A 588 -7.75 -6.26 19.73
C CYS A 588 -7.89 -5.37 18.50
N VAL A 589 -7.49 -5.90 17.34
CA VAL A 589 -7.79 -5.35 16.01
C VAL A 589 -8.24 -6.47 15.09
N SER A 590 -9.40 -6.31 14.45
CA SER A 590 -9.96 -7.26 13.50
C SER A 590 -10.08 -6.66 12.10
N VAL A 591 -9.41 -7.29 11.14
CA VAL A 591 -9.58 -7.03 9.72
C VAL A 591 -10.81 -7.80 9.22
N LYS A 592 -11.79 -7.06 8.71
CA LYS A 592 -13.04 -7.58 8.15
C LYS A 592 -13.03 -7.43 6.63
N SER A 593 -13.94 -8.12 5.95
CA SER A 593 -14.03 -8.09 4.49
C SER A 593 -15.04 -7.05 3.99
N PRO A 594 -14.75 -6.37 2.86
CA PRO A 594 -13.51 -6.41 2.08
C PRO A 594 -12.40 -5.54 2.72
N SER A 595 -11.15 -6.00 2.69
CA SER A 595 -10.01 -5.17 3.09
C SER A 595 -8.75 -5.37 2.25
N HIS A 596 -8.11 -4.25 1.91
CA HIS A 596 -6.90 -4.23 1.08
C HIS A 596 -5.85 -3.26 1.61
N HIS A 597 -4.56 -3.58 1.47
CA HIS A 597 -3.46 -2.66 1.78
C HIS A 597 -3.51 -2.11 3.21
N ALA A 598 -3.43 -3.00 4.20
CA ALA A 598 -3.43 -2.60 5.61
C ALA A 598 -2.02 -2.68 6.21
N LEU A 599 -1.64 -1.66 6.97
CA LEU A 599 -0.50 -1.71 7.89
C LEU A 599 -1.04 -1.66 9.33
N ILE A 600 -0.69 -2.63 10.15
CA ILE A 600 -1.11 -2.71 11.54
C ILE A 600 0.13 -2.92 12.39
N GLU A 601 0.54 -1.95 13.20
CA GLU A 601 1.81 -2.09 13.93
C GLU A 601 1.88 -1.48 15.32
N ASN A 602 2.87 -1.90 16.10
CA ASN A 602 3.18 -1.33 17.41
C ASN A 602 1.98 -1.37 18.38
N LEU A 603 1.27 -2.50 18.45
CA LEU A 603 0.09 -2.63 19.30
C LEU A 603 0.37 -3.37 20.61
N VAL A 604 -0.35 -2.97 21.66
CA VAL A 604 -0.40 -3.66 22.95
C VAL A 604 -1.80 -4.24 23.18
N CYS A 605 -1.93 -5.54 22.96
CA CYS A 605 -3.14 -6.31 23.23
C CYS A 605 -3.06 -6.90 24.65
N ASN A 606 -3.55 -6.13 25.62
CA ASN A 606 -3.40 -6.36 27.06
C ASN A 606 -4.66 -7.05 27.62
N GLN A 607 -4.64 -8.38 27.77
CA GLN A 607 -5.77 -9.29 28.07
C GLN A 607 -6.75 -9.53 26.93
N ALA A 608 -6.58 -8.85 25.78
CA ALA A 608 -7.50 -8.93 24.65
C ALA A 608 -7.75 -10.38 24.21
N GLY A 609 -8.98 -10.69 23.82
CA GLY A 609 -9.38 -12.03 23.43
C GLY A 609 -8.58 -12.52 22.22
N SER A 610 -8.60 -11.80 21.12
CA SER A 610 -7.71 -12.09 20.00
C SER A 610 -6.72 -10.94 19.89
N GLY A 611 -5.46 -11.22 19.54
CA GLY A 611 -4.52 -10.20 19.09
C GLY A 611 -4.98 -9.63 17.75
N ILE A 612 -4.19 -9.84 16.69
CA ILE A 612 -4.63 -9.46 15.34
C ILE A 612 -5.48 -10.58 14.76
N SER A 613 -6.67 -10.25 14.26
CA SER A 613 -7.52 -11.21 13.58
C SER A 613 -7.95 -10.80 12.18
N ILE A 614 -8.28 -11.82 11.37
CA ILE A 614 -8.96 -11.68 10.10
C ILE A 614 -10.27 -12.48 10.19
N GLY A 615 -11.40 -11.80 10.03
CA GLY A 615 -12.74 -12.39 9.98
C GLY A 615 -13.68 -12.04 11.15
N SER A 616 -14.77 -12.76 11.36
CA SER A 616 -15.12 -14.01 10.67
C SER A 616 -15.48 -13.79 9.21
N LEU A 617 -14.88 -14.58 8.32
CA LEU A 617 -15.17 -14.51 6.89
C LEU A 617 -16.21 -15.55 6.47
N ASN A 618 -17.12 -15.14 5.58
CA ASN A 618 -18.20 -15.97 5.05
C ASN A 618 -18.14 -16.00 3.51
N VAL A 619 -19.24 -15.68 2.82
CA VAL A 619 -19.31 -15.65 1.35
C VAL A 619 -18.76 -14.36 0.77
N SER A 620 -18.11 -14.45 -0.39
CA SER A 620 -17.50 -13.32 -1.13
C SER A 620 -16.50 -12.51 -0.29
N ALA A 621 -15.69 -13.20 0.51
CA ALA A 621 -14.62 -12.57 1.28
C ALA A 621 -13.49 -12.08 0.36
N GLU A 622 -12.98 -10.88 0.60
CA GLU A 622 -11.91 -10.26 -0.18
C GLU A 622 -10.92 -9.60 0.78
N ILE A 623 -9.84 -10.31 1.13
CA ILE A 623 -8.77 -9.79 1.98
C ILE A 623 -7.45 -9.91 1.21
N SER A 624 -6.74 -8.79 1.02
CA SER A 624 -5.39 -8.84 0.46
C SER A 624 -4.42 -7.78 0.96
N ASN A 625 -3.13 -8.08 0.87
CA ASN A 625 -2.04 -7.14 1.13
C ASN A 625 -2.10 -6.57 2.56
N ILE A 626 -2.11 -7.44 3.56
CA ILE A 626 -2.17 -7.08 4.98
C ILE A 626 -0.79 -7.31 5.61
N LEU A 627 -0.19 -6.28 6.19
CA LEU A 627 0.99 -6.39 7.03
C LEU A 627 0.61 -6.06 8.47
N ALA A 628 0.73 -7.04 9.36
CA ALA A 628 0.68 -6.79 10.81
C ALA A 628 2.06 -7.04 11.40
N GLN A 629 2.61 -6.07 12.13
CA GLN A 629 3.94 -6.22 12.70
C GLN A 629 4.14 -5.57 14.06
N ASN A 630 5.10 -6.06 14.83
CA ASN A 630 5.45 -5.50 16.13
C ASN A 630 4.25 -5.49 17.11
N ILE A 631 3.68 -6.66 17.36
CA ILE A 631 2.48 -6.81 18.21
C ILE A 631 2.83 -7.51 19.51
N SER A 632 2.44 -6.91 20.64
CA SER A 632 2.57 -7.48 21.98
C SER A 632 1.23 -8.00 22.50
N ILE A 633 1.16 -9.28 22.87
CA ILE A 633 -0.03 -9.92 23.40
C ILE A 633 0.24 -10.40 24.82
N ILE A 634 -0.52 -9.87 25.78
CA ILE A 634 -0.35 -10.20 27.20
C ILE A 634 -1.62 -10.92 27.66
N GLN A 635 -1.52 -12.22 27.93
CA GLN A 635 -2.57 -13.09 28.45
C GLN A 635 -3.85 -13.10 27.59
N GLY A 636 -3.73 -12.94 26.27
CA GLY A 636 -4.87 -12.98 25.35
C GLY A 636 -5.45 -14.40 25.13
N ASN A 637 -6.54 -14.54 24.37
CA ASN A 637 -6.97 -15.87 23.89
C ASN A 637 -6.14 -16.34 22.69
N ASN A 638 -5.89 -15.52 21.67
CA ASN A 638 -5.07 -15.88 20.51
C ASN A 638 -3.96 -14.84 20.30
N ILE A 639 -2.77 -15.27 19.86
CA ILE A 639 -1.70 -14.35 19.41
C ILE A 639 -2.12 -13.69 18.09
N ALA A 640 -2.57 -14.52 17.15
CA ALA A 640 -3.10 -14.11 15.86
C ALA A 640 -4.18 -15.11 15.42
N PHE A 641 -5.22 -14.63 14.72
CA PHE A 641 -6.38 -15.48 14.41
C PHE A 641 -6.99 -15.23 13.02
N ILE A 642 -6.97 -16.22 12.14
CA ILE A 642 -7.77 -16.21 10.90
C ILE A 642 -8.98 -17.13 11.10
N LYS A 643 -10.19 -16.57 11.04
CA LYS A 643 -11.44 -17.30 11.28
C LYS A 643 -12.38 -17.20 10.08
N THR A 644 -12.79 -18.36 9.57
CA THR A 644 -13.74 -18.46 8.45
C THR A 644 -14.79 -19.52 8.77
N TYR A 645 -15.95 -19.41 8.12
CA TYR A 645 -17.04 -20.38 8.26
C TYR A 645 -16.97 -21.47 7.17
N PRO A 646 -17.43 -22.70 7.45
CA PRO A 646 -17.80 -23.66 6.42
C PRO A 646 -18.84 -23.08 5.46
N GLY A 647 -18.73 -23.40 4.18
CA GLY A 647 -19.52 -22.80 3.09
C GLY A 647 -19.12 -21.38 2.69
N GLY A 648 -18.07 -20.82 3.31
CA GLY A 648 -17.50 -19.54 2.90
C GLY A 648 -16.90 -19.56 1.50
N SER A 649 -16.73 -18.39 0.89
CA SER A 649 -16.15 -18.24 -0.45
C SER A 649 -15.39 -16.94 -0.57
N GLY A 650 -14.54 -16.81 -1.59
CA GLY A 650 -13.62 -15.67 -1.75
C GLY A 650 -12.20 -16.02 -1.33
N TYR A 651 -11.39 -15.02 -0.95
CA TYR A 651 -9.96 -15.21 -0.68
C TYR A 651 -9.42 -14.38 0.49
N VAL A 652 -8.37 -14.92 1.10
CA VAL A 652 -7.36 -14.21 1.90
C VAL A 652 -6.01 -14.47 1.25
N THR A 653 -5.33 -13.41 0.79
CA THR A 653 -4.03 -13.55 0.13
C THR A 653 -3.05 -12.44 0.49
N ASN A 654 -1.74 -12.70 0.37
CA ASN A 654 -0.68 -11.73 0.65
C ASN A 654 -0.81 -11.11 2.05
N VAL A 655 -0.79 -11.95 3.07
CA VAL A 655 -0.85 -11.53 4.48
C VAL A 655 0.46 -11.86 5.17
N THR A 656 1.10 -10.88 5.78
CA THR A 656 2.30 -11.07 6.58
C THR A 656 2.03 -10.65 8.02
N PHE A 657 2.18 -11.57 8.95
CA PHE A 657 2.27 -11.29 10.39
C PHE A 657 3.73 -11.48 10.81
N SER A 658 4.38 -10.42 11.28
CA SER A 658 5.79 -10.46 11.65
C SER A 658 6.09 -9.82 12.99
N ASN A 659 7.06 -10.34 13.74
CA ASN A 659 7.49 -9.76 15.01
C ASN A 659 6.35 -9.72 16.05
N PHE A 660 5.78 -10.88 16.35
CA PHE A 660 4.76 -11.03 17.39
C PHE A 660 5.41 -11.53 18.68
N ARG A 661 5.00 -10.95 19.81
CA ARG A 661 5.47 -11.34 21.14
C ARG A 661 4.28 -11.67 22.03
N SER A 662 4.36 -12.79 22.72
CA SER A 662 3.27 -13.26 23.58
C SER A 662 3.72 -13.56 25.00
N LYS A 663 2.86 -13.25 25.98
CA LYS A 663 2.98 -13.71 27.37
C LYS A 663 1.72 -14.47 27.74
N ALA A 664 1.82 -15.78 27.94
CA ALA A 664 0.75 -16.63 28.48
C ALA A 664 -0.60 -16.52 27.75
N SER A 665 -0.60 -16.35 26.43
CA SER A 665 -1.83 -16.41 25.63
C SER A 665 -2.46 -17.81 25.68
N LEU A 666 -3.78 -17.94 25.52
CA LEU A 666 -4.43 -19.25 25.57
C LEU A 666 -4.05 -20.12 24.36
N TYR A 667 -4.12 -19.58 23.15
CA TYR A 667 -3.68 -20.16 21.88
C TYR A 667 -2.54 -19.31 21.32
N GLY A 668 -1.73 -19.93 20.44
CA GLY A 668 -0.75 -19.19 19.65
C GLY A 668 -1.34 -18.61 18.37
N LEU A 669 -0.74 -18.97 17.23
CA LEU A 669 -1.29 -18.73 15.91
C LEU A 669 -2.44 -19.71 15.63
N ASN A 670 -3.60 -19.14 15.32
CA ASN A 670 -4.82 -19.89 15.10
C ASN A 670 -5.34 -19.61 13.68
N ILE A 671 -5.52 -20.65 12.88
CA ILE A 671 -6.33 -20.62 11.65
C ILE A 671 -7.44 -21.63 11.87
N ASN A 672 -8.69 -21.19 11.77
CA ASN A 672 -9.83 -22.08 11.95
C ASN A 672 -10.91 -21.78 10.91
N GLN A 673 -11.01 -22.66 9.91
CA GLN A 673 -12.05 -22.57 8.87
C GLN A 673 -13.35 -23.32 9.22
N TYR A 674 -13.41 -23.90 10.42
CA TYR A 674 -14.59 -24.53 11.00
C TYR A 674 -15.12 -23.72 12.18
N TRP A 675 -14.96 -22.40 12.14
CA TRP A 675 -15.33 -21.53 13.25
C TRP A 675 -16.83 -21.66 13.57
N GLN A 676 -17.16 -21.88 14.85
CA GLN A 676 -18.52 -22.08 15.39
C GLN A 676 -19.34 -23.27 14.84
N ASN A 677 -18.77 -24.17 14.03
CA ASN A 677 -19.47 -25.35 13.49
C ASN A 677 -20.81 -25.04 12.77
N THR A 678 -20.98 -23.82 12.27
CA THR A 678 -22.21 -23.41 11.59
C THR A 678 -22.07 -23.67 10.11
N PHE A 679 -23.08 -24.34 9.53
CA PHE A 679 -23.30 -24.72 8.12
C PHE A 679 -22.95 -26.18 7.76
N GLU A 680 -24.01 -26.99 7.67
CA GLU A 680 -24.07 -28.23 6.91
C GLU A 680 -24.90 -27.97 5.64
N PRO A 681 -24.46 -28.41 4.45
CA PRO A 681 -23.23 -29.16 4.20
C PRO A 681 -21.99 -28.27 4.06
N ASP A 682 -20.84 -28.79 4.47
CA ASP A 682 -19.53 -28.22 4.12
C ASP A 682 -19.36 -28.23 2.60
N THR A 683 -19.32 -27.04 2.00
CA THR A 683 -19.18 -26.84 0.55
C THR A 683 -17.86 -26.14 0.19
N GLY A 684 -16.95 -26.02 1.17
CA GLY A 684 -15.69 -25.28 1.06
C GLY A 684 -15.56 -24.19 2.11
N SER A 685 -14.55 -23.35 1.97
CA SER A 685 -14.39 -22.12 2.75
C SER A 685 -13.64 -21.06 1.94
N VAL A 686 -13.31 -19.94 2.57
CA VAL A 686 -12.49 -18.89 1.94
C VAL A 686 -11.11 -19.44 1.60
N THR A 687 -10.63 -19.26 0.36
CA THR A 687 -9.30 -19.74 -0.03
C THR A 687 -8.21 -18.94 0.66
N LEU A 688 -7.20 -19.63 1.21
CA LEU A 688 -6.07 -18.99 1.89
C LEU A 688 -4.80 -19.19 1.06
N SER A 689 -4.08 -18.11 0.73
CA SER A 689 -2.83 -18.21 -0.03
C SER A 689 -1.81 -17.16 0.40
N ASN A 690 -0.52 -17.39 0.14
CA ASN A 690 0.56 -16.40 0.35
C ASN A 690 0.52 -15.78 1.76
N LEU A 691 0.53 -16.65 2.79
CA LEU A 691 0.50 -16.24 4.19
C LEU A 691 1.88 -16.40 4.81
N VAL A 692 2.42 -15.35 5.40
CA VAL A 692 3.73 -15.37 6.07
C VAL A 692 3.57 -15.08 7.55
N PHE A 693 4.02 -16.02 8.39
CA PHE A 693 4.11 -15.88 9.83
C PHE A 693 5.58 -15.95 10.22
N ARG A 694 6.18 -14.81 10.58
CA ARG A 694 7.62 -14.73 10.85
C ARG A 694 7.92 -14.12 12.21
N ASN A 695 8.92 -14.65 12.91
CA ASN A 695 9.45 -14.06 14.15
C ASN A 695 8.37 -13.93 15.24
N PHE A 696 7.79 -15.06 15.61
CA PHE A 696 6.86 -15.16 16.74
C PHE A 696 7.63 -15.67 17.95
N SER A 697 7.54 -14.97 19.08
CA SER A 697 8.30 -15.32 20.29
C SER A 697 7.45 -15.21 21.56
N GLY A 698 7.93 -15.81 22.65
CA GLY A 698 7.30 -15.72 23.96
C GLY A 698 6.53 -16.99 24.35
N SER A 699 5.31 -16.87 24.88
CA SER A 699 4.65 -18.01 25.53
C SER A 699 3.13 -18.12 25.34
N VAL A 700 2.65 -19.36 25.47
CA VAL A 700 1.25 -19.74 25.70
C VAL A 700 1.07 -20.32 27.10
N ALA A 701 -0.13 -20.20 27.67
CA ALA A 701 -0.42 -20.64 29.02
C ALA A 701 -0.29 -22.18 29.20
N ASN A 702 -0.82 -22.94 28.24
CA ASN A 702 -0.73 -24.41 28.24
C ASN A 702 -0.75 -24.96 26.80
N GLY A 703 0.44 -25.25 26.27
CA GLY A 703 0.63 -25.69 24.89
C GLY A 703 0.14 -27.11 24.57
N VAL A 704 -0.19 -27.94 25.58
CA VAL A 704 -0.83 -29.25 25.37
C VAL A 704 -2.33 -29.08 25.17
N GLN A 705 -2.96 -28.21 25.96
CA GLN A 705 -4.38 -27.94 25.86
C GLN A 705 -4.70 -27.10 24.61
N ARG A 706 -3.85 -26.12 24.31
CA ARG A 706 -4.04 -25.14 23.24
C ARG A 706 -2.69 -24.79 22.63
N PRO A 707 -2.41 -25.26 21.41
CA PRO A 707 -1.06 -25.22 20.90
C PRO A 707 -0.62 -23.84 20.40
N PRO A 708 0.71 -23.64 20.31
CA PRO A 708 1.28 -22.50 19.59
C PRO A 708 0.88 -22.46 18.10
N LEU A 709 0.80 -23.62 17.42
CA LEU A 709 0.25 -23.72 16.08
C LEU A 709 -1.05 -24.55 16.08
N TYR A 710 -2.18 -23.88 15.87
CA TYR A 710 -3.49 -24.49 15.65
C TYR A 710 -4.00 -24.07 14.27
N LEU A 711 -3.62 -24.82 13.23
CA LEU A 711 -3.86 -24.46 11.83
C LEU A 711 -4.82 -25.46 11.19
N ILE A 712 -6.12 -25.23 11.33
CA ILE A 712 -7.18 -26.12 10.86
C ILE A 712 -7.86 -25.47 9.64
N VAL A 713 -7.48 -25.97 8.47
CA VAL A 713 -7.97 -25.50 7.17
C VAL A 713 -8.90 -26.54 6.55
N ASN A 714 -9.88 -26.06 5.81
CA ASN A 714 -10.94 -26.85 5.19
C ASN A 714 -10.40 -27.86 4.16
N ASP A 715 -11.03 -29.01 4.08
CA ASP A 715 -10.65 -30.17 3.27
C ASP A 715 -10.97 -30.04 1.77
N LEU A 716 -11.72 -29.00 1.38
CA LEU A 716 -12.07 -28.72 -0.02
C LEU A 716 -11.32 -27.51 -0.59
N THR A 717 -10.83 -26.59 0.24
CA THR A 717 -10.30 -25.30 -0.23
C THR A 717 -8.82 -25.05 0.08
N TYR A 718 -8.26 -25.72 1.11
CA TYR A 718 -6.83 -25.70 1.45
C TYR A 718 -6.22 -24.32 1.69
N ALA A 719 -4.99 -24.32 2.22
CA ALA A 719 -4.15 -23.13 2.34
C ALA A 719 -2.83 -23.40 1.62
N THR A 720 -2.40 -22.51 0.74
CA THR A 720 -1.20 -22.70 -0.08
C THR A 720 -0.20 -21.56 0.08
N ASN A 721 1.08 -21.84 -0.18
CA ASN A 721 2.17 -20.88 0.00
C ASN A 721 2.16 -20.23 1.40
N VAL A 722 2.06 -21.07 2.44
CA VAL A 722 2.11 -20.65 3.84
C VAL A 722 3.54 -20.80 4.38
N THR A 723 4.09 -19.73 4.92
CA THR A 723 5.42 -19.70 5.54
C THR A 723 5.29 -19.54 7.05
N VAL A 724 5.93 -20.41 7.83
CA VAL A 724 6.03 -20.31 9.30
C VAL A 724 7.50 -20.40 9.71
N GLU A 725 8.12 -19.25 10.01
CA GLU A 725 9.56 -19.12 10.27
C GLU A 725 9.83 -18.34 11.55
N ASP A 726 10.98 -18.62 12.19
CA ASP A 726 11.44 -18.01 13.44
C ASP A 726 10.36 -18.08 14.54
N PHE A 727 9.76 -19.26 14.73
CA PHE A 727 8.63 -19.45 15.63
C PHE A 727 9.08 -20.11 16.96
N THR A 728 9.24 -19.29 18.00
CA THR A 728 9.86 -19.68 19.29
C THR A 728 8.92 -19.58 20.49
N VAL A 729 7.60 -19.70 20.27
CA VAL A 729 6.61 -19.67 21.36
C VAL A 729 6.64 -20.98 22.17
N TRP A 730 6.61 -20.92 23.50
CA TRP A 730 6.62 -22.13 24.34
C TRP A 730 5.54 -22.11 25.43
N THR A 731 5.31 -23.25 26.07
CA THR A 731 4.33 -23.37 27.15
C THR A 731 4.89 -22.85 28.48
N GLU A 732 4.06 -22.15 29.27
CA GLU A 732 4.40 -21.79 30.67
C GLU A 732 4.06 -22.90 31.66
N SER A 733 3.13 -23.79 31.31
CA SER A 733 2.72 -24.93 32.12
C SER A 733 3.03 -26.25 31.43
N GLY A 734 3.58 -27.21 32.18
CA GLY A 734 4.07 -28.47 31.64
C GLY A 734 5.41 -28.34 30.91
N SER A 735 5.77 -29.37 30.14
CA SER A 735 7.08 -29.47 29.48
C SER A 735 6.97 -29.87 28.00
N SER A 736 5.78 -29.71 27.39
CA SER A 736 5.55 -30.05 25.99
C SER A 736 4.43 -29.20 25.38
N ILE A 737 4.39 -29.16 24.05
CA ILE A 737 3.32 -28.56 23.25
C ILE A 737 2.82 -29.56 22.20
N VAL A 738 1.58 -29.38 21.72
CA VAL A 738 0.94 -30.30 20.76
C VAL A 738 0.37 -29.54 19.56
N ASN A 739 1.22 -29.18 18.60
CA ASN A 739 0.80 -28.47 17.39
C ASN A 739 -0.15 -29.32 16.54
N LYS A 740 -1.20 -28.69 16.01
CA LYS A 740 -2.24 -29.34 15.20
C LYS A 740 -2.38 -28.61 13.87
N ILE A 741 -2.18 -29.33 12.77
CA ILE A 741 -2.15 -28.76 11.43
C ILE A 741 -2.94 -29.68 10.50
N SER A 742 -3.87 -29.11 9.72
CA SER A 742 -4.63 -29.82 8.70
C SER A 742 -4.70 -28.97 7.44
N ASN A 743 -4.40 -29.57 6.29
CA ASN A 743 -4.62 -28.98 4.96
C ASN A 743 -3.85 -27.66 4.69
N VAL A 744 -2.65 -27.49 5.28
CA VAL A 744 -1.81 -26.29 5.14
C VAL A 744 -0.51 -26.60 4.38
N PHE A 745 -0.36 -26.02 3.20
CA PHE A 745 0.77 -26.27 2.31
C PHE A 745 1.77 -25.13 2.27
N GLY A 746 3.04 -25.44 2.48
CA GLY A 746 4.13 -24.47 2.39
C GLY A 746 5.40 -24.89 3.12
N HIS A 747 6.06 -23.93 3.77
CA HIS A 747 7.40 -24.06 4.32
C HIS A 747 7.49 -23.61 5.79
N GLY A 748 8.27 -24.34 6.59
CA GLY A 748 8.68 -23.94 7.92
C GLY A 748 10.16 -24.25 8.20
N ASP A 749 10.69 -23.59 9.21
CA ASP A 749 12.12 -23.52 9.55
C ASP A 749 12.63 -24.62 10.51
N ASP A 750 11.88 -25.70 10.66
CA ASP A 750 12.15 -26.81 11.59
C ASP A 750 12.14 -26.48 13.10
N SER A 751 11.71 -25.27 13.51
CA SER A 751 11.63 -24.86 14.93
C SER A 751 10.80 -25.80 15.81
N TYR A 752 9.80 -26.49 15.25
CA TYR A 752 8.97 -27.49 15.93
C TYR A 752 9.10 -28.91 15.36
N GLY A 753 10.25 -29.23 14.76
CA GLY A 753 10.48 -30.46 14.01
C GLY A 753 10.22 -30.27 12.51
N PRO A 754 10.33 -31.33 11.71
CA PRO A 754 10.38 -31.23 10.24
C PRO A 754 9.28 -30.36 9.64
N ASN A 755 9.67 -29.30 8.93
CA ASN A 755 8.87 -28.29 8.26
C ASN A 755 7.80 -27.65 9.17
N ASN A 756 8.02 -27.60 10.49
CA ASN A 756 7.04 -27.20 11.51
C ASN A 756 5.71 -27.98 11.48
N GLY A 757 5.67 -29.14 10.80
CA GLY A 757 4.48 -29.93 10.57
C GLY A 757 3.64 -29.56 9.34
N LEU A 758 4.10 -28.61 8.51
CA LEU A 758 3.49 -28.26 7.23
C LEU A 758 3.92 -29.28 6.15
N VAL A 759 3.15 -29.37 5.06
CA VAL A 759 3.50 -30.19 3.89
C VAL A 759 3.93 -29.27 2.73
N SER A 760 5.08 -29.55 2.11
CA SER A 760 5.49 -28.85 0.88
C SER A 760 4.91 -29.55 -0.35
N LEU A 761 4.44 -28.79 -1.33
CA LEU A 761 3.98 -29.31 -2.61
C LEU A 761 5.12 -29.34 -3.62
N GLY A 762 5.24 -30.44 -4.38
CA GLY A 762 6.08 -30.47 -5.57
C GLY A 762 5.55 -29.52 -6.67
N ALA A 763 6.41 -29.13 -7.61
CA ALA A 763 6.10 -28.13 -8.65
C ALA A 763 4.85 -28.42 -9.53
N ALA A 764 4.37 -29.66 -9.57
CA ALA A 764 3.16 -30.08 -10.29
C ALA A 764 2.15 -30.83 -9.39
N GLU A 765 2.41 -30.89 -8.09
CA GLU A 765 1.57 -31.59 -7.13
C GLU A 765 0.35 -30.75 -6.76
N GLN A 766 -0.82 -31.37 -6.72
CA GLN A 766 -2.05 -30.71 -6.29
C GLN A 766 -2.23 -30.84 -4.75
N PRO A 767 -2.80 -29.82 -4.08
CA PRO A 767 -3.20 -29.93 -2.68
C PRO A 767 -4.11 -31.15 -2.44
N HIS A 768 -3.94 -31.80 -1.30
CA HIS A 768 -4.69 -32.98 -0.90
C HIS A 768 -4.95 -32.96 0.61
N THR A 769 -5.89 -33.77 1.10
CA THR A 769 -6.21 -33.73 2.52
C THR A 769 -5.11 -34.38 3.37
N TYR A 770 -4.77 -33.75 4.49
CA TYR A 770 -3.90 -34.34 5.49
C TYR A 770 -4.18 -33.76 6.88
N THR A 771 -3.73 -34.47 7.91
CA THR A 771 -3.70 -33.96 9.28
C THR A 771 -2.42 -34.41 9.95
N SER A 772 -1.82 -33.49 10.71
CA SER A 772 -0.57 -33.65 11.41
C SER A 772 -0.75 -33.22 12.87
N THR A 773 -0.18 -34.00 13.78
CA THR A 773 -0.10 -33.67 15.21
C THR A 773 1.34 -33.84 15.65
N ASN A 774 2.01 -32.74 15.98
CA ASN A 774 3.41 -32.75 16.37
C ASN A 774 3.51 -32.50 17.87
N ILE A 775 4.13 -33.46 18.57
CA ILE A 775 4.39 -33.36 20.01
C ILE A 775 5.83 -32.90 20.17
N ILE A 776 6.03 -31.70 20.69
CA ILE A 776 7.35 -31.13 20.94
C ILE A 776 7.60 -31.18 22.45
N THR A 777 8.68 -31.82 22.85
CA THR A 777 9.01 -32.13 24.26
C THR A 777 10.21 -31.35 24.79
N ALA A 778 10.80 -30.47 23.98
CA ALA A 778 11.89 -29.58 24.37
C ALA A 778 11.60 -28.16 23.88
N SER A 779 11.90 -27.17 24.71
CA SER A 779 11.72 -25.76 24.35
C SER A 779 12.68 -25.34 23.24
N PRO A 780 12.32 -24.31 22.44
CA PRO A 780 13.24 -23.69 21.50
C PRO A 780 14.56 -23.27 22.17
N THR A 781 15.67 -23.35 21.44
CA THR A 781 17.00 -23.02 21.97
C THR A 781 17.04 -21.57 22.45
N GLY A 782 17.49 -21.34 23.67
CA GLY A 782 17.58 -20.00 24.26
C GLY A 782 16.26 -19.41 24.75
N TRP A 783 15.16 -20.16 24.67
CA TRP A 783 13.88 -19.69 25.19
C TRP A 783 13.91 -19.49 26.71
N VAL A 784 13.41 -18.33 27.16
CA VAL A 784 13.21 -18.00 28.57
C VAL A 784 11.77 -17.50 28.72
N PRO A 785 11.04 -17.90 29.79
CA PRO A 785 9.70 -17.41 30.03
C PRO A 785 9.65 -15.87 30.06
N PRO A 786 8.80 -15.22 29.24
CA PRO A 786 8.56 -13.80 29.30
C PRO A 786 8.16 -13.33 30.71
N LYS A 787 8.69 -12.20 31.17
CA LYS A 787 8.21 -11.56 32.40
C LYS A 787 6.96 -10.75 32.08
N SER A 788 5.99 -10.73 33.00
CA SER A 788 4.85 -9.82 32.86
C SER A 788 5.30 -8.39 33.14
N PRO A 789 4.93 -7.40 32.32
CA PRO A 789 5.20 -6.00 32.66
C PRO A 789 4.39 -5.59 33.89
N THR A 790 4.95 -4.68 34.70
CA THR A 790 4.33 -4.20 35.94
C THR A 790 3.05 -3.39 35.69
N TRP A 791 2.91 -2.82 34.50
CA TRP A 791 1.73 -2.07 34.05
C TRP A 791 0.66 -2.94 33.39
N ALA A 792 0.90 -4.24 33.16
CA ALA A 792 -0.10 -5.12 32.55
C ALA A 792 -1.40 -5.12 33.35
N ALA A 793 -2.53 -5.26 32.64
CA ALA A 793 -3.80 -5.51 33.30
C ALA A 793 -3.73 -6.87 34.03
N PRO A 794 -4.36 -7.00 35.21
CA PRO A 794 -4.38 -8.27 35.93
C PRO A 794 -5.04 -9.35 35.07
N SER A 795 -4.81 -10.63 35.39
CA SER A 795 -5.38 -11.77 34.64
C SER A 795 -6.91 -11.82 34.63
N THR A 796 -7.56 -11.01 35.48
CA THR A 796 -9.01 -10.81 35.49
C THR A 796 -9.48 -9.70 34.55
N GLY A 797 -8.56 -9.04 33.84
CA GLY A 797 -8.81 -7.76 33.15
C GLY A 797 -9.44 -6.74 34.11
N TYR A 798 -10.33 -5.92 33.57
CA TYR A 798 -11.17 -5.01 34.37
C TYR A 798 -12.47 -5.66 34.89
N GLY A 799 -12.60 -6.99 34.78
CA GLY A 799 -13.80 -7.71 35.20
C GLY A 799 -15.02 -7.43 34.33
N THR A 800 -16.23 -7.73 34.85
CA THR A 800 -17.49 -7.63 34.10
C THR A 800 -18.57 -6.84 34.83
N ALA A 801 -18.58 -6.80 36.16
CA ALA A 801 -19.71 -6.32 36.95
C ALA A 801 -19.57 -4.89 37.50
N SER A 802 -18.39 -4.28 37.41
CA SER A 802 -18.08 -2.97 37.98
C SER A 802 -17.70 -1.97 36.89
N PRO A 803 -17.87 -0.65 37.13
CA PRO A 803 -17.39 0.37 36.21
C PRO A 803 -15.89 0.23 35.94
N ILE A 804 -15.48 0.36 34.68
CA ILE A 804 -14.07 0.37 34.30
C ILE A 804 -13.52 1.79 34.47
N PRO A 805 -12.40 1.99 35.18
CA PRO A 805 -11.83 3.32 35.36
C PRO A 805 -11.33 3.92 34.04
N VAL A 806 -11.65 5.20 33.82
CA VAL A 806 -11.30 5.88 32.57
C VAL A 806 -9.80 6.22 32.51
N TYR A 807 -9.28 6.86 33.56
CA TYR A 807 -7.92 7.42 33.58
C TYR A 807 -6.92 6.64 34.44
N THR A 808 -7.29 5.46 34.97
CA THR A 808 -6.40 4.68 35.85
C THR A 808 -6.40 3.19 35.47
N PRO A 809 -5.25 2.59 35.12
CA PRO A 809 -3.92 3.21 34.99
C PRO A 809 -3.90 4.33 33.94
N GLU A 810 -2.84 5.14 33.91
CA GLU A 810 -2.69 6.17 32.87
C GLU A 810 -2.71 5.53 31.47
N PRO A 811 -3.23 6.24 30.45
CA PRO A 811 -3.09 5.83 29.04
C PRO A 811 -1.62 5.59 28.69
N LEU A 812 -1.36 4.52 27.94
CA LEU A 812 -0.03 4.21 27.43
C LEU A 812 0.43 5.24 26.40
N TRP A 813 -0.52 5.75 25.61
CA TRP A 813 -0.29 6.67 24.51
C TRP A 813 -0.89 8.04 24.84
N ARG A 814 -0.14 9.12 24.61
CA ARG A 814 -0.59 10.49 24.87
C ARG A 814 0.12 11.51 23.97
N PRO A 815 -0.53 12.65 23.66
CA PRO A 815 0.10 13.73 22.91
C PRO A 815 1.42 14.18 23.56
N GLY A 816 2.49 14.25 22.76
CA GLY A 816 3.80 14.74 23.21
C GLY A 816 4.58 13.80 24.16
N GLY A 817 4.17 12.53 24.30
CA GLY A 817 4.94 11.52 25.03
C GLY A 817 6.27 11.18 24.35
N VAL A 818 7.29 10.80 25.14
CA VAL A 818 8.69 10.57 24.68
C VAL A 818 9.02 9.07 24.53
N ASP A 819 8.03 8.18 24.48
CA ASP A 819 8.27 6.76 24.82
C ASP A 819 7.69 5.72 23.85
N TYR A 820 7.54 6.10 22.59
CA TYR A 820 7.05 5.22 21.51
C TYR A 820 7.86 3.91 21.38
N ASP A 821 9.18 3.99 21.57
CA ASP A 821 10.09 2.83 21.46
C ASP A 821 10.13 1.95 22.72
N LEU A 822 9.62 2.39 23.88
CA LEU A 822 9.67 1.60 25.13
C LEU A 822 8.46 0.69 25.33
N HIS A 823 7.35 0.95 24.64
CA HIS A 823 6.09 0.23 24.83
C HIS A 823 5.91 -1.00 23.94
N TYR A 824 6.78 -1.17 22.92
CA TYR A 824 6.96 -2.45 22.19
C TYR A 824 7.72 -3.54 23.00
N TRP A 825 7.92 -3.31 24.29
CA TRP A 825 8.76 -4.09 25.19
C TRP A 825 10.27 -3.97 24.86
N GLY A 826 10.97 -3.26 25.75
CA GLY A 826 12.43 -3.12 25.81
C GLY A 826 13.18 -4.46 26.02
N SER A 827 14.52 -4.39 25.92
CA SER A 827 15.45 -5.53 25.83
C SER A 827 15.02 -6.77 26.63
N PHE A 828 14.62 -7.80 25.90
CA PHE A 828 14.57 -9.19 26.38
C PHE A 828 15.99 -9.71 26.61
#